data_AF-A0A351MIN3-F1
#
_entry.id   AF-A0A351MIN3-F1
#
_cell.length_a   1.000
_cell.length_b   1.000
_cell.length_c   1.000
_cell.angle_alpha   90.00
_cell.angle_beta   90.00
_cell.angle_gamma   90.00
#
_symmetry.space_group_name_H-M   'P 1'
#
loop_
_entity.id
_entity.type
_entity.pdbx_description
1 polymer ?
#
loop_
_entity_poly.entity_id
_entity_poly.type
_entity_poly.pdbx_seq_one_letter_code
_entity_poly.pdbx_strand_id
1 'polypeptide(L)'
;MVSAAPGWQPPTLGPPARPARWALARLTEPLDTDGMLAYLPACLALGTDLAFYRGGQSALLQAVSGLPPAAFARVDVWAAATDAEPALLTYVDEWTEGAVDGRSWRYVVPVDQDAPTLLVAAVRDPFLSARAYGWLQSIDSALADQLGRLSALRDRLHQLAIAPESDKRRRRYLGAVLIAIEEKQRSHDQWGSYRVAGDVDRLADSLEDLQKRADQAMAGEDPYIDRRGNVLRGYVSIMDDTLQHYAVGVPNAWKPGDKYPLVLTMHGYGFGQFLGSPAPVENGVIHVSAFGRGNGDYKLWCEEDLREVVQACLEDYGCDPDRVYATGGSMGGTGSWHIATMYPDVFAAIAPIMGNANHHVWEEVWGWGQREKTFMTPFRDWLESTTSAFTYAENLRHVPSWVVHGDRDDIVPVGHSRTMVQRLRGLGYRVDYEEQAGVGHGGFAAGTEARVKRAMLTQRRDPWPRRVTFKTSWPRYQRAYWIRLERASRPAVEAQIDARVLGQTIELTAVEVDRLSLTLAAPLIDVGQPVRVTVNEATAFDDLVPPDGVVRLGQVEGKWQPVNRPSGLEKNETVGGPLEHTYMGRFLLVYGTTGDERTNHVNRRMAEQAAEKWRRWGREQPARIKADHEVTQQDIADSNLLCYGSPESNSIVAQVNDQLPIRFVPATDTEPGGVTTGSETFRGVDVGLKMCYPNPLNPERYVGVFGGVTWRGTWDIDGRFGNFFDWGVFDDRNWYDFNIFDQQTQSPETHVLVGYFDADWQLDGGLLIRGDRAMRDAVQPRRPPDPMAGPPTADEIYLSELVPIRQRQEKGVLGYDQSFEGNRIKLGQTTFRRGLGIHPEAEMTYDIGGEYDLFDVWAGIDLEGATSVASAREDAEKVAFEVWGDGRLLADSGVMRWNTPPKHFVVRVTGVKELRLNARAMDGRKWLFGSAAWGEARVTRLSRRRAELGPALGQPVQRERLSLDGSWQVADYAVGAGLVEGADEGAGARTAINLPGNLAAGLAV
;
A
#
# COMPACT_ATOMS: atom_id res chain seq x y z
N MET A 1 -32.20 24.72 1.04
CA MET A 1 -33.01 25.20 -0.11
C MET A 1 -34.00 24.10 -0.45
N VAL A 2 -35.33 24.25 -0.51
CA VAL A 2 -36.30 25.34 -0.19
C VAL A 2 -37.61 24.67 0.27
N SER A 3 -38.48 25.40 0.97
CA SER A 3 -39.81 24.98 1.50
C SER A 3 -40.82 24.50 0.44
N ALA A 4 -41.70 23.56 0.84
CA ALA A 4 -42.92 23.20 0.11
C ALA A 4 -44.01 24.29 0.21
N ALA A 5 -44.88 24.37 -0.81
CA ALA A 5 -46.07 25.22 -0.83
C ALA A 5 -47.34 24.37 -1.05
N PRO A 6 -48.47 24.66 -0.38
CA PRO A 6 -49.69 23.85 -0.48
C PRO A 6 -50.50 24.22 -1.74
N GLY A 7 -50.96 23.23 -2.49
CA GLY A 7 -51.85 23.47 -3.65
C GLY A 7 -51.94 22.39 -4.73
N TRP A 8 -51.38 21.20 -4.55
CA TRP A 8 -51.45 20.15 -5.58
C TRP A 8 -52.74 19.33 -5.48
N GLN A 9 -53.57 19.35 -6.54
CA GLN A 9 -54.62 18.35 -6.75
C GLN A 9 -54.13 17.29 -7.77
N PRO A 10 -54.43 16.00 -7.55
CA PRO A 10 -53.97 14.94 -8.44
C PRO A 10 -54.70 14.96 -9.80
N PRO A 11 -54.02 14.59 -10.91
CA PRO A 11 -54.61 14.60 -12.24
C PRO A 11 -55.57 13.43 -12.47
N THR A 12 -56.68 13.70 -13.17
CA THR A 12 -57.59 12.67 -13.66
C THR A 12 -57.01 11.95 -14.88
N LEU A 13 -56.66 10.67 -14.72
CA LEU A 13 -56.23 9.81 -15.83
C LEU A 13 -57.44 9.29 -16.62
N GLY A 14 -57.44 9.52 -17.93
CA GLY A 14 -58.37 8.86 -18.86
C GLY A 14 -58.05 7.37 -19.05
N PRO A 15 -59.01 6.53 -19.50
CA PRO A 15 -58.84 5.09 -19.54
C PRO A 15 -57.80 4.65 -20.60
N PRO A 16 -56.87 3.74 -20.28
CA PRO A 16 -55.83 3.29 -21.19
C PRO A 16 -56.35 2.29 -22.24
N ALA A 17 -55.85 2.42 -23.48
CA ALA A 17 -56.07 1.42 -24.51
C ALA A 17 -55.09 0.25 -24.36
N ARG A 18 -55.65 -0.95 -24.09
CA ARG A 18 -55.02 -2.26 -23.81
C ARG A 18 -54.69 -2.51 -22.32
N PRO A 19 -54.89 -3.75 -21.82
CA PRO A 19 -54.76 -4.06 -20.39
C PRO A 19 -53.29 -4.28 -19.98
N ALA A 20 -52.62 -3.20 -19.55
CA ALA A 20 -51.42 -3.33 -18.74
C ALA A 20 -51.81 -3.89 -17.35
N ARG A 21 -51.25 -5.03 -16.95
CA ARG A 21 -51.54 -5.69 -15.66
C ARG A 21 -50.75 -5.14 -14.47
N TRP A 22 -49.91 -4.13 -14.68
CA TRP A 22 -49.01 -3.59 -13.66
C TRP A 22 -48.96 -2.06 -13.77
N ALA A 23 -49.19 -1.38 -12.65
CA ALA A 23 -48.99 0.06 -12.50
C ALA A 23 -48.18 0.31 -11.23
N LEU A 24 -46.90 0.68 -11.39
CA LEU A 24 -46.01 0.95 -10.27
C LEU A 24 -46.04 2.44 -9.92
N ALA A 25 -46.84 2.81 -8.92
CA ALA A 25 -46.83 4.17 -8.39
C ALA A 25 -45.60 4.39 -7.49
N ARG A 26 -44.63 5.20 -7.92
CA ARG A 26 -43.56 5.68 -7.04
C ARG A 26 -44.09 6.82 -6.16
N LEU A 27 -44.30 6.55 -4.88
CA LEU A 27 -44.39 7.59 -3.86
C LEU A 27 -42.97 8.00 -3.45
N THR A 28 -42.68 9.30 -3.51
CA THR A 28 -41.33 9.85 -3.28
C THR A 28 -41.10 10.39 -1.87
N GLU A 29 -42.12 10.36 -1.00
CA GLU A 29 -42.03 10.75 0.41
C GLU A 29 -42.77 9.73 1.32
N PRO A 30 -42.41 9.63 2.62
CA PRO A 30 -43.07 8.70 3.54
C PRO A 30 -44.50 9.15 3.85
N LEU A 31 -45.45 8.21 3.78
CA LEU A 31 -46.81 8.42 4.28
C LEU A 31 -46.88 8.09 5.78
N ASP A 32 -47.68 8.86 6.52
CA ASP A 32 -48.15 8.45 7.84
C ASP A 32 -49.33 7.46 7.74
N THR A 33 -49.80 6.97 8.88
CA THR A 33 -50.85 5.94 8.95
C THR A 33 -52.15 6.40 8.28
N ASP A 34 -52.52 7.67 8.42
CA ASP A 34 -53.75 8.23 7.84
C ASP A 34 -53.58 8.44 6.31
N GLY A 35 -52.40 8.84 5.85
CA GLY A 35 -52.06 8.93 4.43
C GLY A 35 -52.10 7.56 3.72
N MET A 36 -51.67 6.49 4.38
CA MET A 36 -51.80 5.11 3.85
C MET A 36 -53.28 4.68 3.75
N LEU A 37 -54.09 4.97 4.77
CA LEU A 37 -55.51 4.62 4.80
C LEU A 37 -56.33 5.34 3.73
N ALA A 38 -55.97 6.58 3.38
CA ALA A 38 -56.64 7.36 2.33
C ALA A 38 -56.45 6.79 0.91
N TYR A 39 -55.30 6.14 0.63
CA TYR A 39 -54.99 5.57 -0.69
C TYR A 39 -55.53 4.15 -0.91
N LEU A 40 -55.70 3.38 0.17
CA LEU A 40 -56.08 1.96 0.12
C LEU A 40 -57.34 1.64 -0.71
N PRO A 41 -58.46 2.41 -0.61
CA PRO A 41 -59.69 2.12 -1.35
C PRO A 41 -59.53 2.26 -2.88
N ALA A 42 -58.69 3.19 -3.34
CA ALA A 42 -58.45 3.40 -4.77
C ALA A 42 -57.66 2.24 -5.39
N CYS A 43 -56.65 1.73 -4.68
CA CYS A 43 -55.87 0.57 -5.12
C CYS A 43 -56.72 -0.72 -5.16
N LEU A 44 -57.57 -0.93 -4.14
CA LEU A 44 -58.48 -2.08 -4.09
C LEU A 44 -59.54 -2.07 -5.20
N ALA A 45 -59.97 -0.89 -5.65
CA ALA A 45 -60.90 -0.74 -6.78
C ALA A 45 -60.26 -1.01 -8.15
N LEU A 46 -58.94 -0.83 -8.28
CA LEU A 46 -58.18 -1.06 -9.51
C LEU A 46 -57.62 -2.49 -9.66
N GLY A 47 -57.57 -3.26 -8.57
CA GLY A 47 -57.15 -4.67 -8.58
C GLY A 47 -55.63 -4.86 -8.77
N THR A 48 -54.84 -3.93 -8.25
CA THR A 48 -53.35 -3.95 -8.29
C THR A 48 -52.74 -4.32 -6.95
N ASP A 49 -51.69 -5.13 -6.98
CA ASP A 49 -50.90 -5.52 -5.81
C ASP A 49 -50.07 -4.34 -5.25
N LEU A 50 -49.82 -4.33 -3.94
CA LEU A 50 -49.14 -3.25 -3.21
C LEU A 50 -47.90 -3.76 -2.48
N ALA A 51 -46.82 -2.95 -2.49
CA ALA A 51 -45.62 -3.18 -1.70
C ALA A 51 -45.17 -1.87 -1.03
N PHE A 52 -44.77 -1.95 0.23
CA PHE A 52 -44.28 -0.82 1.03
C PHE A 52 -42.82 -1.04 1.46
N TYR A 53 -42.06 0.05 1.62
CA TYR A 53 -40.64 -0.02 1.94
C TYR A 53 -40.32 0.84 3.18
N ARG A 54 -39.69 0.21 4.19
CA ARG A 54 -39.22 0.77 5.48
C ARG A 54 -40.24 1.52 6.34
N GLY A 55 -40.60 0.92 7.48
CA GLY A 55 -41.14 1.65 8.65
C GLY A 55 -41.98 0.80 9.61
N GLY A 56 -41.58 0.77 10.89
CA GLY A 56 -42.41 0.41 12.06
C GLY A 56 -43.34 -0.82 11.96
N GLN A 57 -42.84 -2.01 12.35
CA GLN A 57 -43.62 -3.26 12.41
C GLN A 57 -44.95 -3.14 13.20
N SER A 58 -45.01 -2.27 14.21
CA SER A 58 -46.16 -2.12 15.12
C SER A 58 -47.39 -1.42 14.51
N ALA A 59 -47.22 -0.54 13.52
CA ALA A 59 -48.35 0.18 12.91
C ALA A 59 -49.09 -0.65 11.84
N LEU A 60 -48.34 -1.42 11.05
CA LEU A 60 -48.89 -2.24 9.95
C LEU A 60 -49.84 -3.33 10.48
N LEU A 61 -49.46 -3.98 11.59
CA LEU A 61 -50.27 -5.01 12.26
C LEU A 61 -51.60 -4.48 12.80
N GLN A 62 -51.63 -3.26 13.35
CA GLN A 62 -52.88 -2.65 13.83
C GLN A 62 -53.82 -2.26 12.67
N ALA A 63 -53.28 -1.73 11.57
CA ALA A 63 -54.09 -1.39 10.39
C ALA A 63 -54.72 -2.63 9.73
N VAL A 64 -53.97 -3.73 9.63
CA VAL A 64 -54.46 -4.98 9.01
C VAL A 64 -55.52 -5.66 9.89
N SER A 65 -55.41 -5.61 11.22
CA SER A 65 -56.40 -6.20 12.14
C SER A 65 -57.80 -5.55 12.12
N GLY A 66 -57.96 -4.36 11.51
CA GLY A 66 -59.24 -3.67 11.38
C GLY A 66 -60.06 -4.02 10.12
N LEU A 67 -59.52 -4.86 9.22
CA LEU A 67 -60.14 -5.13 7.91
C LEU A 67 -61.21 -6.25 7.96
N PRO A 68 -62.32 -6.13 7.23
CA PRO A 68 -63.33 -7.19 7.16
C PRO A 68 -62.79 -8.44 6.42
N PRO A 69 -63.22 -9.67 6.79
CA PRO A 69 -62.61 -10.92 6.30
C PRO A 69 -62.54 -11.10 4.77
N ALA A 70 -63.40 -10.42 4.00
CA ALA A 70 -63.38 -10.47 2.54
C ALA A 70 -62.14 -9.79 1.92
N ALA A 71 -61.47 -8.88 2.63
CA ALA A 71 -60.27 -8.17 2.15
C ALA A 71 -59.02 -9.07 2.17
N PHE A 72 -58.93 -9.99 3.14
CA PHE A 72 -57.79 -10.92 3.28
C PHE A 72 -57.66 -11.93 2.13
N ALA A 73 -58.67 -12.06 1.26
CA ALA A 73 -58.61 -12.92 0.08
C ALA A 73 -57.78 -12.35 -1.08
N ARG A 74 -57.18 -11.14 -0.94
CA ARG A 74 -56.47 -10.42 -2.02
C ARG A 74 -55.27 -9.59 -1.55
N VAL A 75 -54.63 -9.94 -0.43
CA VAL A 75 -53.43 -9.23 0.06
C VAL A 75 -52.37 -10.27 0.44
N ASP A 76 -51.38 -10.46 -0.41
CA ASP A 76 -50.23 -11.34 -0.18
C ASP A 76 -49.05 -10.54 0.40
N VAL A 77 -48.52 -10.96 1.56
CA VAL A 77 -47.35 -10.35 2.22
C VAL A 77 -46.22 -11.38 2.26
N TRP A 78 -45.02 -10.99 1.78
CA TRP A 78 -43.98 -11.92 1.33
C TRP A 78 -42.55 -11.53 1.68
N ALA A 79 -41.64 -12.53 1.54
CA ALA A 79 -40.23 -12.41 1.87
C ALA A 79 -39.31 -13.66 1.55
N ALA A 80 -38.33 -14.05 2.41
CA ALA A 80 -37.06 -14.80 2.15
C ALA A 80 -35.83 -14.33 3.00
N ALA A 81 -35.53 -14.93 4.19
CA ALA A 81 -34.51 -14.51 5.18
C ALA A 81 -33.05 -14.54 4.68
N THR A 82 -32.14 -13.79 5.33
CA THR A 82 -30.71 -13.71 4.98
C THR A 82 -29.79 -14.07 6.16
N ASP A 83 -28.65 -14.68 5.82
CA ASP A 83 -27.45 -14.88 6.65
C ASP A 83 -27.54 -15.82 7.87
N ALA A 84 -27.61 -17.13 7.59
CA ALA A 84 -27.18 -18.18 8.52
C ALA A 84 -26.60 -19.39 7.75
N GLU A 85 -25.58 -20.04 8.32
CA GLU A 85 -24.89 -21.20 7.73
C GLU A 85 -25.78 -22.44 7.53
N PRO A 86 -25.38 -23.44 6.69
CA PRO A 86 -26.24 -24.56 6.28
C PRO A 86 -26.64 -25.59 7.37
N ALA A 87 -26.42 -25.30 8.66
CA ALA A 87 -26.45 -26.30 9.74
C ALA A 87 -27.81 -26.47 10.46
N LEU A 88 -28.83 -25.68 10.14
CA LEU A 88 -30.08 -25.59 10.93
C LEU A 88 -31.29 -26.39 10.38
N LEU A 89 -31.06 -27.38 9.51
CA LEU A 89 -32.13 -28.26 8.96
C LEU A 89 -32.42 -29.52 9.81
N THR A 90 -32.11 -29.49 11.11
CA THR A 90 -32.41 -30.60 12.04
C THR A 90 -33.17 -30.12 13.27
N TYR A 91 -34.33 -30.75 13.49
CA TYR A 91 -35.28 -30.60 14.60
C TYR A 91 -36.12 -29.31 14.67
N VAL A 92 -37.36 -29.42 14.18
CA VAL A 92 -38.52 -28.68 14.71
C VAL A 92 -39.70 -29.66 14.82
N ASP A 93 -39.77 -30.39 15.93
CA ASP A 93 -40.78 -31.45 16.14
C ASP A 93 -42.08 -30.97 16.79
N GLU A 94 -42.12 -29.77 17.38
CA GLU A 94 -43.29 -29.25 18.08
C GLU A 94 -44.14 -28.31 17.21
N TRP A 95 -45.27 -28.84 16.74
CA TRP A 95 -46.32 -28.07 16.06
C TRP A 95 -47.35 -27.58 17.07
N THR A 96 -47.66 -26.28 17.05
CA THR A 96 -48.74 -25.71 17.86
C THR A 96 -50.07 -25.82 17.12
N GLU A 97 -51.11 -26.34 17.77
CA GLU A 97 -52.49 -26.31 17.26
C GLU A 97 -53.28 -25.14 17.85
N GLY A 98 -53.89 -24.34 16.99
CA GLY A 98 -54.79 -23.24 17.38
C GLY A 98 -56.06 -23.22 16.53
N ALA A 99 -57.18 -22.80 17.11
CA ALA A 99 -58.47 -22.72 16.41
C ALA A 99 -58.84 -21.28 16.04
N VAL A 100 -59.14 -21.03 14.77
CA VAL A 100 -59.66 -19.76 14.25
C VAL A 100 -60.95 -20.07 13.48
N ASP A 101 -62.04 -19.37 13.80
CA ASP A 101 -63.41 -19.61 13.29
C ASP A 101 -63.82 -21.10 13.29
N GLY A 102 -63.57 -21.78 14.40
CA GLY A 102 -64.01 -23.16 14.63
C GLY A 102 -63.29 -24.22 13.79
N ARG A 103 -62.15 -23.88 13.17
CA ARG A 103 -61.27 -24.85 12.48
C ARG A 103 -59.88 -24.83 13.09
N SER A 104 -59.32 -26.01 13.34
CA SER A 104 -57.95 -26.17 13.86
C SER A 104 -56.92 -25.99 12.76
N TRP A 105 -55.84 -25.29 13.10
CA TRP A 105 -54.68 -25.04 12.25
C TRP A 105 -53.42 -25.46 13.00
N ARG A 106 -52.45 -26.03 12.28
CA ARG A 106 -51.09 -26.29 12.79
C ARG A 106 -50.14 -25.24 12.27
N TYR A 107 -49.34 -24.67 13.16
CA TYR A 107 -48.28 -23.73 12.82
C TYR A 107 -47.08 -23.89 13.74
N VAL A 108 -45.94 -23.35 13.31
CA VAL A 108 -44.68 -23.30 14.06
C VAL A 108 -44.45 -21.86 14.48
N VAL A 109 -44.06 -21.65 15.73
CA VAL A 109 -43.66 -20.34 16.26
C VAL A 109 -42.14 -20.36 16.47
N PRO A 110 -41.35 -19.47 15.82
CA PRO A 110 -39.93 -19.36 16.10
C PRO A 110 -39.69 -18.95 17.56
N VAL A 111 -38.69 -19.54 18.21
CA VAL A 111 -38.41 -19.37 19.64
C VAL A 111 -37.63 -18.07 19.94
N ASP A 112 -37.07 -17.42 18.93
CA ASP A 112 -36.22 -16.23 19.07
C ASP A 112 -36.86 -14.99 18.41
N GLN A 113 -36.81 -13.85 19.11
CA GLN A 113 -37.54 -12.63 18.74
C GLN A 113 -36.70 -11.60 17.96
N ASP A 114 -35.37 -11.76 17.93
CA ASP A 114 -34.44 -10.76 17.37
C ASP A 114 -33.87 -11.12 15.98
N ALA A 115 -34.29 -12.24 15.37
CA ALA A 115 -33.88 -12.62 14.02
C ALA A 115 -34.75 -11.94 12.93
N PRO A 116 -34.17 -11.36 11.85
CA PRO A 116 -34.91 -10.78 10.73
C PRO A 116 -35.55 -11.87 9.86
N THR A 117 -36.61 -12.49 10.39
CA THR A 117 -37.39 -13.49 9.66
C THR A 117 -38.14 -12.82 8.53
N LEU A 118 -37.90 -13.31 7.33
CA LEU A 118 -38.56 -12.84 6.11
C LEU A 118 -39.43 -14.06 5.64
N LEU A 119 -40.77 -13.91 5.63
CA LEU A 119 -41.83 -14.93 5.45
C LEU A 119 -42.24 -15.25 3.97
N VAL A 120 -42.04 -16.49 3.51
CA VAL A 120 -42.52 -16.99 2.19
C VAL A 120 -43.96 -17.51 2.28
N ALA A 121 -44.86 -17.10 1.38
CA ALA A 121 -46.28 -17.50 1.46
C ALA A 121 -46.59 -18.79 0.68
N ALA A 122 -47.60 -19.53 1.16
CA ALA A 122 -48.02 -20.80 0.57
C ALA A 122 -48.97 -20.59 -0.62
N VAL A 123 -48.62 -21.16 -1.79
CA VAL A 123 -49.56 -21.25 -2.92
C VAL A 123 -50.55 -22.39 -2.67
N ARG A 124 -51.83 -22.14 -3.00
CA ARG A 124 -52.98 -23.03 -2.72
C ARG A 124 -53.00 -24.37 -3.49
N ASP A 125 -51.99 -24.63 -4.31
CA ASP A 125 -51.84 -25.81 -5.17
C ASP A 125 -50.36 -26.22 -5.24
N PRO A 126 -49.98 -27.45 -4.83
CA PRO A 126 -48.59 -27.92 -4.88
C PRO A 126 -47.99 -27.94 -6.29
N PHE A 127 -48.80 -28.05 -7.36
CA PHE A 127 -48.29 -27.96 -8.74
C PHE A 127 -47.90 -26.53 -9.14
N LEU A 128 -48.55 -25.50 -8.60
CA LEU A 128 -48.13 -24.11 -8.78
C LEU A 128 -46.94 -23.77 -7.88
N SER A 129 -46.85 -24.33 -6.67
CA SER A 129 -45.65 -24.22 -5.82
C SER A 129 -44.41 -24.80 -6.51
N ALA A 130 -44.51 -26.01 -7.07
CA ALA A 130 -43.42 -26.64 -7.81
C ALA A 130 -43.03 -25.85 -9.09
N ARG A 131 -44.00 -25.24 -9.79
CA ARG A 131 -43.72 -24.36 -10.93
C ARG A 131 -43.08 -23.04 -10.52
N ALA A 132 -43.51 -22.41 -9.42
CA ALA A 132 -42.93 -21.16 -8.93
C ALA A 132 -41.52 -21.38 -8.38
N TYR A 133 -41.31 -22.47 -7.64
CA TYR A 133 -39.98 -22.88 -7.17
C TYR A 133 -39.05 -23.24 -8.34
N GLY A 134 -39.52 -24.03 -9.31
CA GLY A 134 -38.78 -24.33 -10.53
C GLY A 134 -38.51 -23.09 -11.40
N TRP A 135 -39.40 -22.09 -11.40
CA TRP A 135 -39.20 -20.82 -12.09
C TRP A 135 -38.14 -19.95 -11.40
N LEU A 136 -38.16 -19.84 -10.07
CA LEU A 136 -37.10 -19.17 -9.31
C LEU A 136 -35.75 -19.87 -9.50
N GLN A 137 -35.70 -21.20 -9.35
CA GLN A 137 -34.49 -21.99 -9.65
C GLN A 137 -34.02 -21.83 -11.10
N SER A 138 -34.93 -21.65 -12.07
CA SER A 138 -34.54 -21.37 -13.46
C SER A 138 -33.95 -19.99 -13.66
N ILE A 139 -34.40 -18.98 -12.90
CA ILE A 139 -33.79 -17.63 -12.89
C ILE A 139 -32.42 -17.68 -12.22
N ASP A 140 -32.30 -18.32 -11.05
CA ASP A 140 -31.03 -18.48 -10.35
C ASP A 140 -30.01 -19.25 -11.21
N SER A 141 -30.43 -20.33 -11.87
CA SER A 141 -29.59 -21.09 -12.79
C SER A 141 -29.19 -20.31 -14.04
N ALA A 142 -30.10 -19.50 -14.61
CA ALA A 142 -29.79 -18.69 -15.79
C ALA A 142 -28.89 -17.50 -15.47
N LEU A 143 -29.06 -16.91 -14.27
CA LEU A 143 -28.18 -15.89 -13.72
C LEU A 143 -26.78 -16.45 -13.44
N ALA A 144 -26.69 -17.63 -12.81
CA ALA A 144 -25.42 -18.31 -12.56
C ALA A 144 -24.68 -18.64 -13.87
N ASP A 145 -25.40 -19.06 -14.93
CA ASP A 145 -24.82 -19.21 -16.28
C ASP A 145 -24.27 -17.88 -16.80
N GLN A 146 -25.04 -16.77 -16.72
CA GLN A 146 -24.55 -15.47 -17.19
C GLN A 146 -23.34 -14.96 -16.38
N LEU A 147 -23.33 -15.14 -15.07
CA LEU A 147 -22.18 -14.78 -14.21
C LEU A 147 -20.96 -15.66 -14.49
N GLY A 148 -21.18 -16.94 -14.82
CA GLY A 148 -20.14 -17.85 -15.31
C GLY A 148 -19.57 -17.37 -16.65
N ARG A 149 -20.43 -16.98 -17.60
CA ARG A 149 -20.03 -16.40 -18.90
C ARG A 149 -19.26 -15.08 -18.72
N LEU A 150 -19.68 -14.21 -17.80
CA LEU A 150 -19.00 -12.95 -17.49
C LEU A 150 -17.61 -13.18 -16.91
N SER A 151 -17.47 -14.15 -16.00
CA SER A 151 -16.19 -14.53 -15.40
C SER A 151 -15.27 -15.17 -16.43
N ALA A 152 -15.78 -16.09 -17.25
CA ALA A 152 -15.01 -16.70 -18.35
C ALA A 152 -14.55 -15.66 -19.39
N LEU A 153 -15.37 -14.64 -19.68
CA LEU A 153 -14.97 -13.52 -20.53
C LEU A 153 -13.86 -12.71 -19.87
N ARG A 154 -14.02 -12.29 -18.61
CA ARG A 154 -12.98 -11.59 -17.83
C ARG A 154 -11.65 -12.33 -17.89
N ASP A 155 -11.65 -13.62 -17.55
CA ASP A 155 -10.43 -14.41 -17.44
C ASP A 155 -9.77 -14.59 -18.81
N ARG A 156 -10.56 -14.82 -19.87
CA ARG A 156 -10.07 -14.85 -21.26
C ARG A 156 -9.44 -13.53 -21.69
N LEU A 157 -10.06 -12.38 -21.40
CA LEU A 157 -9.54 -11.07 -21.80
C LEU A 157 -8.29 -10.69 -21.01
N HIS A 158 -8.20 -11.06 -19.73
CA HIS A 158 -6.98 -10.86 -18.95
C HIS A 158 -5.83 -11.71 -19.51
N GLN A 159 -6.06 -13.00 -19.80
CA GLN A 159 -5.07 -13.86 -20.46
C GLN A 159 -4.60 -13.31 -21.81
N LEU A 160 -5.52 -12.81 -22.65
CA LEU A 160 -5.18 -12.17 -23.93
C LEU A 160 -4.44 -10.84 -23.75
N ALA A 161 -4.68 -10.10 -22.66
CA ALA A 161 -3.99 -8.85 -22.37
C ALA A 161 -2.54 -9.10 -21.89
N ILE A 162 -2.29 -10.17 -21.13
CA ILE A 162 -0.96 -10.49 -20.60
C ILE A 162 -0.10 -11.33 -21.55
N ALA A 163 -0.68 -11.85 -22.63
CA ALA A 163 0.02 -12.66 -23.63
C ALA A 163 1.27 -11.96 -24.21
N PRO A 164 2.36 -12.68 -24.54
CA PRO A 164 3.62 -12.06 -24.97
C PRO A 164 3.52 -11.14 -26.20
N GLU A 165 2.58 -11.41 -27.10
CA GLU A 165 2.29 -10.62 -28.31
C GLU A 165 1.37 -9.40 -28.05
N SER A 166 0.98 -9.16 -26.80
CA SER A 166 0.08 -8.07 -26.41
C SER A 166 0.86 -6.79 -26.13
N ASP A 167 0.85 -5.88 -27.11
CA ASP A 167 1.44 -4.54 -26.98
C ASP A 167 0.69 -3.65 -25.97
N LYS A 168 1.27 -2.46 -25.69
CA LYS A 168 0.66 -1.49 -24.76
C LYS A 168 -0.76 -1.08 -25.17
N ARG A 169 -1.04 -0.92 -26.47
CA ARG A 169 -2.37 -0.51 -26.96
C ARG A 169 -3.40 -1.60 -26.70
N ARG A 170 -3.08 -2.86 -27.03
CA ARG A 170 -3.96 -4.01 -26.76
C ARG A 170 -4.20 -4.18 -25.26
N ARG A 171 -3.16 -4.06 -24.43
CA ARG A 171 -3.25 -4.03 -22.95
C ARG A 171 -4.17 -2.94 -22.42
N ARG A 172 -4.15 -1.73 -22.98
CA ARG A 172 -5.09 -0.65 -22.65
C ARG A 172 -6.52 -1.00 -23.06
N TYR A 173 -6.75 -1.38 -24.32
CA TYR A 173 -8.13 -1.56 -24.81
C TYR A 173 -8.83 -2.76 -24.17
N LEU A 174 -8.12 -3.88 -23.97
CA LEU A 174 -8.63 -5.01 -23.18
C LEU A 174 -8.82 -4.62 -21.71
N GLY A 175 -7.90 -3.85 -21.12
CA GLY A 175 -8.05 -3.32 -19.77
C GLY A 175 -9.29 -2.43 -19.58
N ALA A 176 -9.65 -1.61 -20.57
CA ALA A 176 -10.88 -0.82 -20.54
C ALA A 176 -12.15 -1.68 -20.64
N VAL A 177 -12.12 -2.82 -21.32
CA VAL A 177 -13.23 -3.79 -21.30
C VAL A 177 -13.28 -4.54 -19.97
N LEU A 178 -12.14 -4.95 -19.41
CA LEU A 178 -12.03 -5.60 -18.11
C LEU A 178 -12.56 -4.72 -16.96
N ILE A 179 -12.25 -3.41 -16.97
CA ILE A 179 -12.80 -2.48 -15.96
C ILE A 179 -14.32 -2.34 -16.10
N ALA A 180 -14.88 -2.36 -17.31
CA ALA A 180 -16.34 -2.38 -17.47
C ALA A 180 -16.96 -3.72 -17.02
N ILE A 181 -16.24 -4.84 -17.13
CA ILE A 181 -16.66 -6.12 -16.52
C ILE A 181 -16.66 -6.01 -14.99
N GLU A 182 -15.60 -5.47 -14.37
CA GLU A 182 -15.58 -5.23 -12.92
C GLU A 182 -16.69 -4.27 -12.47
N GLU A 183 -16.94 -3.19 -13.21
CA GLU A 183 -18.02 -2.24 -12.91
C GLU A 183 -19.38 -2.94 -12.94
N LYS A 184 -19.61 -3.82 -13.93
CA LYS A 184 -20.79 -4.69 -13.95
C LYS A 184 -20.79 -5.61 -12.73
N GLN A 185 -19.74 -6.37 -12.45
CA GLN A 185 -19.69 -7.28 -11.29
C GLN A 185 -20.01 -6.55 -9.98
N ARG A 186 -19.34 -5.43 -9.68
CA ARG A 186 -19.65 -4.61 -8.48
C ARG A 186 -21.06 -4.04 -8.49
N SER A 187 -21.58 -3.62 -9.66
CA SER A 187 -22.97 -3.19 -9.75
C SER A 187 -23.94 -4.34 -9.53
N HIS A 188 -23.56 -5.60 -9.76
CA HIS A 188 -24.39 -6.76 -9.44
C HIS A 188 -24.35 -7.05 -7.93
N ASP A 189 -23.17 -7.01 -7.31
CA ASP A 189 -22.99 -7.23 -5.86
C ASP A 189 -23.75 -6.19 -5.01
N GLN A 190 -23.86 -4.95 -5.49
CA GLN A 190 -24.63 -3.89 -4.82
C GLN A 190 -26.16 -4.03 -5.00
N TRP A 191 -26.64 -4.90 -5.89
CA TRP A 191 -28.08 -5.13 -6.13
C TRP A 191 -28.53 -6.38 -5.37
N GLY A 192 -28.88 -6.19 -4.08
CA GLY A 192 -29.31 -7.26 -3.16
C GLY A 192 -30.62 -7.99 -3.49
N SER A 193 -31.04 -8.04 -4.76
CA SER A 193 -32.23 -8.78 -5.20
C SER A 193 -32.28 -9.02 -6.72
N TYR A 194 -31.46 -9.94 -7.24
CA TYR A 194 -31.80 -10.63 -8.49
C TYR A 194 -33.01 -11.53 -8.20
N ARG A 195 -34.20 -11.11 -8.63
CA ARG A 195 -35.47 -11.79 -8.30
C ARG A 195 -36.48 -11.81 -9.45
N VAL A 196 -36.13 -11.29 -10.63
CA VAL A 196 -36.99 -11.26 -11.82
C VAL A 196 -36.22 -11.56 -13.11
N ALA A 197 -36.88 -12.18 -14.09
CA ALA A 197 -36.24 -12.61 -15.35
C ALA A 197 -35.56 -11.46 -16.13
N GLY A 198 -36.11 -10.24 -16.07
CA GLY A 198 -35.54 -9.06 -16.72
C GLY A 198 -34.21 -8.57 -16.14
N ASP A 199 -33.68 -9.21 -15.08
CA ASP A 199 -32.32 -8.99 -14.60
C ASP A 199 -31.32 -9.84 -15.40
N VAL A 200 -31.71 -11.08 -15.73
CA VAL A 200 -30.95 -12.01 -16.57
C VAL A 200 -30.85 -11.47 -17.99
N ASP A 201 -31.95 -10.98 -18.55
CA ASP A 201 -31.97 -10.36 -19.89
C ASP A 201 -31.00 -9.16 -19.97
N ARG A 202 -31.02 -8.27 -18.97
CA ARG A 202 -30.11 -7.10 -18.91
C ARG A 202 -28.63 -7.46 -18.77
N LEU A 203 -28.32 -8.57 -18.10
CA LEU A 203 -26.96 -9.10 -18.03
C LEU A 203 -26.56 -9.77 -19.36
N ALA A 204 -27.46 -10.51 -20.01
CA ALA A 204 -27.22 -11.06 -21.34
C ALA A 204 -26.95 -9.97 -22.39
N ASP A 205 -27.76 -8.90 -22.42
CA ASP A 205 -27.53 -7.71 -23.26
C ASP A 205 -26.17 -7.05 -22.96
N SER A 206 -25.83 -6.93 -21.66
CA SER A 206 -24.54 -6.38 -21.24
C SER A 206 -23.36 -7.27 -21.67
N LEU A 207 -23.53 -8.59 -21.65
CA LEU A 207 -22.52 -9.56 -22.11
C LEU A 207 -22.29 -9.48 -23.63
N GLU A 208 -23.34 -9.29 -24.42
CA GLU A 208 -23.21 -9.11 -25.87
C GLU A 208 -22.46 -7.81 -26.22
N ASP A 209 -22.80 -6.70 -25.57
CA ASP A 209 -22.07 -5.42 -25.71
C ASP A 209 -20.61 -5.55 -25.26
N LEU A 210 -20.33 -6.20 -24.12
CA LEU A 210 -18.97 -6.43 -23.65
C LEU A 210 -18.16 -7.35 -24.58
N GLN A 211 -18.76 -8.41 -25.13
CA GLN A 211 -18.10 -9.27 -26.12
C GLN A 211 -17.77 -8.49 -27.40
N LYS A 212 -18.72 -7.67 -27.90
CA LYS A 212 -18.47 -6.81 -29.07
C LYS A 212 -17.31 -5.84 -28.82
N ARG A 213 -17.24 -5.20 -27.65
CA ARG A 213 -16.13 -4.31 -27.28
C ARG A 213 -14.81 -5.06 -27.15
N ALA A 214 -14.83 -6.30 -26.65
CA ALA A 214 -13.66 -7.16 -26.61
C ALA A 214 -13.14 -7.51 -28.02
N ASP A 215 -14.04 -7.82 -28.95
CA ASP A 215 -13.67 -8.14 -30.33
C ASP A 215 -13.04 -6.92 -31.04
N GLN A 216 -13.55 -5.70 -30.79
CA GLN A 216 -12.94 -4.45 -31.22
C GLN A 216 -11.53 -4.24 -30.62
N ALA A 217 -11.39 -4.41 -29.31
CA ALA A 217 -10.09 -4.31 -28.63
C ALA A 217 -9.06 -5.32 -29.18
N MET A 218 -9.49 -6.53 -29.51
CA MET A 218 -8.64 -7.56 -30.14
C MET A 218 -8.21 -7.18 -31.57
N ALA A 219 -9.09 -6.52 -32.33
CA ALA A 219 -8.77 -5.93 -33.64
C ALA A 219 -7.84 -4.70 -33.56
N GLY A 220 -7.56 -4.19 -32.35
CA GLY A 220 -6.74 -2.99 -32.14
C GLY A 220 -7.52 -1.68 -32.30
N GLU A 221 -8.85 -1.74 -32.29
CA GLU A 221 -9.77 -0.59 -32.27
C GLU A 221 -10.11 -0.22 -30.82
N ASP A 222 -10.26 1.07 -30.50
CA ASP A 222 -10.66 1.52 -29.17
C ASP A 222 -12.21 1.42 -29.02
N PRO A 223 -12.73 0.52 -28.17
CA PRO A 223 -14.18 0.32 -28.03
C PRO A 223 -14.92 1.47 -27.31
N TYR A 224 -14.20 2.48 -26.83
CA TYR A 224 -14.74 3.62 -26.09
C TYR A 224 -14.51 4.98 -26.78
N ILE A 225 -13.88 5.03 -27.96
CA ILE A 225 -13.51 6.29 -28.64
C ILE A 225 -14.70 7.23 -28.92
N ASP A 226 -15.89 6.67 -29.13
CA ASP A 226 -17.13 7.43 -29.37
C ASP A 226 -17.86 7.84 -28.08
N ARG A 227 -17.38 7.43 -26.90
CA ARG A 227 -17.97 7.83 -25.62
C ARG A 227 -17.62 9.29 -25.30
N ARG A 228 -18.54 9.97 -24.62
CA ARG A 228 -18.44 11.38 -24.20
C ARG A 228 -18.93 11.51 -22.76
N GLY A 229 -18.59 12.61 -22.10
CA GLY A 229 -18.79 12.77 -20.66
C GLY A 229 -17.68 12.11 -19.85
N ASN A 230 -17.98 11.66 -18.63
CA ASN A 230 -17.03 10.89 -17.83
C ASN A 230 -16.97 9.45 -18.34
N VAL A 231 -15.80 9.01 -18.79
CA VAL A 231 -15.53 7.68 -19.33
C VAL A 231 -14.53 6.97 -18.42
N LEU A 232 -14.97 5.90 -17.76
CA LEU A 232 -14.09 5.01 -17.03
C LEU A 232 -13.28 4.16 -18.02
N ARG A 233 -11.96 4.11 -17.81
CA ARG A 233 -10.97 3.40 -18.63
C ARG A 233 -10.11 2.50 -17.75
N GLY A 234 -9.38 1.58 -18.40
CA GLY A 234 -8.46 0.66 -17.73
C GLY A 234 -7.25 0.33 -18.60
N TYR A 235 -6.30 -0.38 -18.01
CA TYR A 235 -5.15 -0.98 -18.68
C TYR A 235 -4.59 -2.13 -17.84
N VAL A 236 -4.04 -3.15 -18.49
CA VAL A 236 -3.31 -4.23 -17.81
C VAL A 236 -1.83 -3.86 -17.77
N SER A 237 -1.37 -3.46 -16.59
CA SER A 237 -0.04 -2.92 -16.31
C SER A 237 1.07 -3.86 -16.83
N ILE A 238 2.02 -3.32 -17.58
CA ILE A 238 3.15 -4.13 -18.11
C ILE A 238 4.12 -4.58 -17.02
N MET A 239 4.12 -3.88 -15.88
CA MET A 239 5.03 -4.07 -14.75
C MET A 239 4.76 -5.40 -14.02
N ASP A 240 3.49 -5.68 -13.75
CA ASP A 240 3.04 -6.76 -12.87
C ASP A 240 1.85 -7.56 -13.41
N ASP A 241 1.34 -7.23 -14.60
CA ASP A 241 0.14 -7.82 -15.22
C ASP A 241 -1.17 -7.60 -14.43
N THR A 242 -1.19 -6.64 -13.50
CA THR A 242 -2.39 -6.25 -12.74
C THR A 242 -3.29 -5.28 -13.52
N LEU A 243 -4.61 -5.37 -13.34
CA LEU A 243 -5.56 -4.45 -13.95
C LEU A 243 -5.65 -3.14 -13.15
N GLN A 244 -5.30 -2.02 -13.80
CA GLN A 244 -5.35 -0.66 -13.26
C GLN A 244 -6.39 0.20 -14.00
N HIS A 245 -6.83 1.30 -13.40
CA HIS A 245 -7.93 2.14 -13.91
C HIS A 245 -7.67 3.65 -13.83
N TYR A 246 -8.41 4.40 -14.65
CA TYR A 246 -8.43 5.87 -14.66
C TYR A 246 -9.75 6.37 -15.26
N ALA A 247 -10.18 7.57 -14.92
CA ALA A 247 -11.35 8.20 -15.53
C ALA A 247 -10.94 9.34 -16.46
N VAL A 248 -11.66 9.52 -17.57
CA VAL A 248 -11.41 10.60 -18.56
C VAL A 248 -12.66 11.42 -18.79
N GLY A 249 -12.55 12.74 -18.63
CA GLY A 249 -13.60 13.70 -18.93
C GLY A 249 -13.51 14.13 -20.38
N VAL A 250 -14.28 13.48 -21.25
CA VAL A 250 -14.27 13.71 -22.71
C VAL A 250 -15.37 14.72 -23.08
N PRO A 251 -15.04 15.92 -23.58
CA PRO A 251 -16.03 16.95 -23.88
C PRO A 251 -16.96 16.54 -25.02
N ASN A 252 -18.25 16.87 -24.92
CA ASN A 252 -19.25 16.55 -25.95
C ASN A 252 -18.91 17.06 -27.35
N ALA A 253 -18.13 18.14 -27.45
CA ALA A 253 -17.68 18.72 -28.71
C ALA A 253 -16.42 18.08 -29.32
N TRP A 254 -15.68 17.25 -28.54
CA TRP A 254 -14.42 16.65 -28.96
C TRP A 254 -14.61 15.64 -30.11
N LYS A 255 -13.68 15.69 -31.07
CA LYS A 255 -13.61 14.80 -32.24
C LYS A 255 -12.19 14.27 -32.43
N PRO A 256 -12.01 13.07 -33.00
CA PRO A 256 -10.69 12.58 -33.40
C PRO A 256 -9.93 13.60 -34.25
N GLY A 257 -8.71 13.93 -33.83
CA GLY A 257 -7.85 14.96 -34.45
C GLY A 257 -7.83 16.30 -33.71
N ASP A 258 -8.78 16.58 -32.81
CA ASP A 258 -8.75 17.77 -31.96
C ASP A 258 -7.51 17.78 -31.03
N LYS A 259 -6.84 18.93 -30.94
CA LYS A 259 -5.66 19.14 -30.08
C LYS A 259 -6.02 19.87 -28.79
N TYR A 260 -6.73 19.18 -27.91
CA TYR A 260 -7.11 19.73 -26.61
C TYR A 260 -5.99 19.57 -25.58
N PRO A 261 -5.88 20.50 -24.60
CA PRO A 261 -5.03 20.35 -23.42
C PRO A 261 -5.44 19.14 -22.58
N LEU A 262 -4.47 18.57 -21.85
CA LEU A 262 -4.65 17.46 -20.92
C LEU A 262 -4.39 17.93 -19.48
N VAL A 263 -5.37 17.75 -18.57
CA VAL A 263 -5.20 18.01 -17.14
C VAL A 263 -5.18 16.68 -16.38
N LEU A 264 -4.02 16.31 -15.83
CA LEU A 264 -3.84 15.19 -14.91
C LEU A 264 -4.21 15.63 -13.49
N THR A 265 -5.24 15.00 -12.93
CA THR A 265 -5.70 15.20 -11.56
C THR A 265 -5.37 13.98 -10.71
N MET A 266 -4.68 14.20 -9.59
CA MET A 266 -4.26 13.18 -8.61
C MET A 266 -5.04 13.33 -7.29
N HIS A 267 -5.33 12.20 -6.63
CA HIS A 267 -6.10 12.15 -5.40
C HIS A 267 -5.25 12.29 -4.13
N GLY A 268 -5.89 12.60 -3.01
CA GLY A 268 -5.26 12.59 -1.68
C GLY A 268 -5.02 11.19 -1.13
N TYR A 269 -4.39 11.09 0.04
CA TYR A 269 -4.25 9.84 0.78
C TYR A 269 -5.61 9.36 1.32
N GLY A 270 -5.81 8.05 1.45
CA GLY A 270 -6.99 7.47 2.11
C GLY A 270 -8.23 7.36 1.21
N PHE A 271 -8.17 7.86 -0.02
CA PHE A 271 -9.22 7.69 -1.03
C PHE A 271 -9.17 6.29 -1.67
N GLY A 272 -9.15 5.23 -0.86
CA GLY A 272 -9.09 3.83 -1.32
C GLY A 272 -10.26 3.37 -2.20
N GLN A 273 -11.28 4.20 -2.37
CA GLN A 273 -12.42 4.02 -3.27
C GLN A 273 -12.39 4.98 -4.48
N PHE A 274 -11.22 5.47 -4.93
CA PHE A 274 -11.08 6.26 -6.16
C PHE A 274 -11.29 5.41 -7.44
N LEU A 275 -12.29 4.51 -7.45
CA LEU A 275 -12.74 3.65 -8.55
C LEU A 275 -13.30 4.50 -9.70
N GLY A 276 -12.41 5.15 -10.44
CA GLY A 276 -12.81 6.01 -11.55
C GLY A 276 -13.54 7.27 -11.12
N SER A 277 -13.13 7.90 -10.01
CA SER A 277 -13.68 9.19 -9.58
C SER A 277 -13.78 10.14 -10.77
N PRO A 278 -14.95 10.77 -10.97
CA PRO A 278 -15.30 11.33 -12.27
C PRO A 278 -14.34 12.46 -12.64
N ALA A 279 -13.67 12.29 -13.78
CA ALA A 279 -12.86 13.33 -14.37
C ALA A 279 -13.78 14.47 -14.88
N PRO A 280 -13.50 15.74 -14.56
CA PRO A 280 -14.36 16.86 -14.95
C PRO A 280 -14.62 16.93 -16.46
N VAL A 281 -15.87 17.14 -16.85
CA VAL A 281 -16.24 17.32 -18.26
C VAL A 281 -16.30 18.82 -18.56
N GLU A 282 -15.34 19.32 -19.34
CA GLU A 282 -15.17 20.76 -19.62
C GLU A 282 -14.88 21.01 -21.10
N ASN A 283 -15.65 21.89 -21.74
CA ASN A 283 -15.46 22.18 -23.16
C ASN A 283 -14.03 22.69 -23.46
N GLY A 284 -13.36 22.04 -24.42
CA GLY A 284 -12.01 22.42 -24.84
C GLY A 284 -10.87 21.89 -23.95
N VAL A 285 -11.13 20.94 -23.04
CA VAL A 285 -10.10 20.32 -22.18
C VAL A 285 -10.38 18.81 -22.02
N ILE A 286 -9.36 17.96 -22.15
CA ILE A 286 -9.42 16.58 -21.67
C ILE A 286 -8.94 16.56 -20.22
N HIS A 287 -9.79 16.12 -19.30
CA HIS A 287 -9.38 15.84 -17.92
C HIS A 287 -9.11 14.36 -17.75
N VAL A 288 -8.12 14.00 -16.95
CA VAL A 288 -7.88 12.63 -16.53
C VAL A 288 -7.69 12.56 -15.02
N SER A 289 -8.40 11.63 -14.37
CA SER A 289 -8.27 11.32 -12.96
C SER A 289 -7.61 9.96 -12.83
N ALA A 290 -6.31 9.96 -12.52
CA ALA A 290 -5.49 8.76 -12.44
C ALA A 290 -5.57 8.11 -11.05
N PHE A 291 -5.51 6.78 -11.02
CA PHE A 291 -5.41 6.03 -9.77
C PHE A 291 -3.98 5.95 -9.21
N GLY A 292 -2.95 5.94 -10.08
CA GLY A 292 -1.53 5.92 -9.67
C GLY A 292 -1.18 4.85 -8.63
N ARG A 293 -1.81 3.66 -8.74
CA ARG A 293 -1.80 2.54 -7.78
C ARG A 293 -1.82 2.93 -6.29
N GLY A 294 -2.90 3.59 -5.87
CA GLY A 294 -3.28 3.70 -4.46
C GLY A 294 -2.50 4.77 -3.70
N ASN A 295 -2.16 4.50 -2.44
CA ASN A 295 -1.62 5.48 -1.51
C ASN A 295 -0.08 5.47 -1.45
N GLY A 296 0.60 5.55 -2.60
CA GLY A 296 2.06 5.51 -2.71
C GLY A 296 2.74 6.84 -3.02
N ASP A 297 2.11 7.97 -2.69
CA ASP A 297 2.56 9.36 -2.97
C ASP A 297 2.95 9.66 -4.44
N TYR A 298 2.54 8.80 -5.38
CA TYR A 298 2.92 8.84 -6.79
C TYR A 298 4.44 8.76 -7.02
N LYS A 299 5.17 8.10 -6.11
CA LYS A 299 6.62 7.87 -6.20
C LYS A 299 6.91 6.41 -6.58
N LEU A 300 8.11 6.16 -7.12
CA LEU A 300 8.58 4.82 -7.45
C LEU A 300 7.62 4.15 -8.45
N TRP A 301 7.31 2.86 -8.32
CA TRP A 301 6.35 2.15 -9.20
C TRP A 301 4.99 2.85 -9.34
N CYS A 302 4.59 3.73 -8.41
CA CYS A 302 3.33 4.49 -8.50
C CYS A 302 3.37 5.61 -9.55
N GLU A 303 4.55 6.07 -9.95
CA GLU A 303 4.74 7.11 -10.95
C GLU A 303 4.61 6.58 -12.39
N GLU A 304 4.94 5.30 -12.60
CA GLU A 304 4.85 4.64 -13.91
C GLU A 304 3.40 4.55 -14.40
N ASP A 305 2.45 4.35 -13.48
CA ASP A 305 1.01 4.43 -13.76
C ASP A 305 0.61 5.83 -14.26
N LEU A 306 1.18 6.90 -13.70
CA LEU A 306 0.90 8.26 -14.19
C LEU A 306 1.45 8.46 -15.60
N ARG A 307 2.65 7.95 -15.88
CA ARG A 307 3.26 8.01 -17.22
C ARG A 307 2.44 7.21 -18.23
N GLU A 308 1.97 6.02 -17.87
CA GLU A 308 1.12 5.18 -18.73
C GLU A 308 -0.24 5.85 -19.01
N VAL A 309 -0.88 6.45 -18.00
CA VAL A 309 -2.15 7.18 -18.17
C VAL A 309 -2.00 8.46 -18.98
N VAL A 310 -0.94 9.24 -18.79
CA VAL A 310 -0.66 10.44 -19.61
C VAL A 310 -0.41 10.03 -21.06
N GLN A 311 0.42 9.01 -21.31
CA GLN A 311 0.69 8.51 -22.66
C GLN A 311 -0.56 7.96 -23.33
N ALA A 312 -1.41 7.24 -22.59
CA ALA A 312 -2.72 6.79 -23.08
C ALA A 312 -3.58 7.97 -23.53
N CYS A 313 -3.61 9.08 -22.78
CA CYS A 313 -4.42 10.24 -23.14
C CYS A 313 -3.88 11.01 -24.35
N LEU A 314 -2.55 11.08 -24.51
CA LEU A 314 -1.90 11.65 -25.70
C LEU A 314 -2.19 10.83 -26.96
N GLU A 315 -2.19 9.50 -26.84
CA GLU A 315 -2.45 8.57 -27.96
C GLU A 315 -3.93 8.46 -28.32
N ASP A 316 -4.79 8.14 -27.34
CA ASP A 316 -6.19 7.74 -27.58
C ASP A 316 -7.09 8.96 -27.88
N TYR A 317 -6.85 10.10 -27.22
CA TYR A 317 -7.64 11.34 -27.44
C TYR A 317 -6.90 12.41 -28.25
N GLY A 318 -5.65 12.12 -28.65
CA GLY A 318 -4.85 13.00 -29.49
C GLY A 318 -4.44 14.32 -28.83
N CYS A 319 -4.41 14.41 -27.50
CA CYS A 319 -4.14 15.63 -26.74
C CYS A 319 -2.85 16.37 -27.18
N ASP A 320 -2.79 17.68 -26.92
CA ASP A 320 -1.63 18.53 -27.24
C ASP A 320 -0.48 18.27 -26.24
N PRO A 321 0.68 17.72 -26.68
CA PRO A 321 1.82 17.41 -25.81
C PRO A 321 2.54 18.66 -25.27
N ASP A 322 2.24 19.85 -25.81
CA ASP A 322 2.75 21.11 -25.26
C ASP A 322 1.80 21.72 -24.22
N ARG A 323 0.69 21.03 -23.91
CA ARG A 323 -0.38 21.50 -23.00
C ARG A 323 -0.86 20.38 -22.07
N VAL A 324 0.09 19.65 -21.49
CA VAL A 324 -0.13 18.72 -20.39
C VAL A 324 0.11 19.45 -19.07
N TYR A 325 -0.79 19.27 -18.10
CA TYR A 325 -0.73 19.92 -16.79
C TYR A 325 -0.99 18.90 -15.67
N ALA A 326 -0.44 19.14 -14.47
CA ALA A 326 -0.67 18.27 -13.31
C ALA A 326 -1.19 19.07 -12.10
N THR A 327 -2.15 18.48 -11.37
CA THR A 327 -2.73 19.07 -10.16
C THR A 327 -3.27 18.00 -9.21
N GLY A 328 -3.44 18.37 -7.94
CA GLY A 328 -4.04 17.52 -6.92
C GLY A 328 -3.93 18.16 -5.54
N GLY A 329 -4.74 17.67 -4.60
CA GLY A 329 -4.71 18.05 -3.18
C GLY A 329 -3.97 17.02 -2.34
N SER A 330 -3.29 17.46 -1.28
CA SER A 330 -2.61 16.55 -0.32
C SER A 330 -1.57 15.68 -1.04
N MET A 331 -1.67 14.34 -0.95
CA MET A 331 -0.89 13.38 -1.74
C MET A 331 -0.86 13.69 -3.25
N GLY A 332 -1.95 14.20 -3.84
CA GLY A 332 -1.98 14.61 -5.24
C GLY A 332 -1.23 15.93 -5.50
N GLY A 333 -1.12 16.79 -4.49
CA GLY A 333 -0.22 17.95 -4.50
C GLY A 333 1.24 17.51 -4.46
N THR A 334 1.55 16.48 -3.67
CA THR A 334 2.88 15.83 -3.67
C THR A 334 3.22 15.25 -5.03
N GLY A 335 2.32 14.46 -5.61
CA GLY A 335 2.49 13.89 -6.94
C GLY A 335 2.72 14.97 -8.00
N SER A 336 2.02 16.11 -7.89
CA SER A 336 2.21 17.28 -8.77
C SER A 336 3.61 17.87 -8.70
N TRP A 337 4.21 17.94 -7.50
CA TRP A 337 5.61 18.34 -7.37
C TRP A 337 6.56 17.26 -7.91
N HIS A 338 6.41 16.03 -7.43
CA HIS A 338 7.30 14.90 -7.73
C HIS A 338 7.42 14.66 -9.24
N ILE A 339 6.30 14.41 -9.92
CA ILE A 339 6.29 14.03 -11.34
C ILE A 339 6.85 15.15 -12.24
N ALA A 340 6.64 16.41 -11.88
CA ALA A 340 7.15 17.55 -12.63
C ALA A 340 8.64 17.82 -12.36
N THR A 341 9.17 17.46 -11.20
CA THR A 341 10.62 17.51 -10.95
C THR A 341 11.37 16.36 -11.63
N MET A 342 10.78 15.18 -11.75
CA MET A 342 11.39 14.02 -12.40
C MET A 342 11.26 14.04 -13.93
N TYR A 343 10.16 14.60 -14.45
CA TYR A 343 9.86 14.69 -15.89
C TYR A 343 9.51 16.14 -16.30
N PRO A 344 10.44 17.11 -16.12
CA PRO A 344 10.18 18.54 -16.30
C PRO A 344 9.87 18.94 -17.74
N ASP A 345 10.07 18.04 -18.70
CA ASP A 345 9.83 18.25 -20.13
C ASP A 345 8.49 17.68 -20.62
N VAL A 346 7.67 17.12 -19.73
CA VAL A 346 6.29 16.70 -20.03
C VAL A 346 5.29 17.84 -19.80
N PHE A 347 5.47 18.63 -18.74
CA PHE A 347 4.43 19.54 -18.24
C PHE A 347 4.60 20.98 -18.70
N ALA A 348 3.49 21.62 -19.08
CA ALA A 348 3.41 23.04 -19.41
C ALA A 348 3.24 23.95 -18.19
N ALA A 349 2.66 23.41 -17.11
CA ALA A 349 2.54 24.03 -15.78
C ALA A 349 1.97 23.02 -14.76
N ILE A 350 2.10 23.32 -13.48
CA ILE A 350 1.52 22.54 -12.38
C ILE A 350 0.73 23.40 -11.38
N ALA A 351 -0.21 22.76 -10.68
CA ALA A 351 -0.99 23.35 -9.60
C ALA A 351 -1.01 22.45 -8.35
N PRO A 352 0.05 22.45 -7.52
CA PRO A 352 0.12 21.68 -6.28
C PRO A 352 -0.70 22.36 -5.17
N ILE A 353 -1.70 21.65 -4.63
CA ILE A 353 -2.54 22.12 -3.52
C ILE A 353 -2.16 21.32 -2.26
N MET A 354 -1.72 22.01 -1.20
CA MET A 354 -1.36 21.45 0.12
C MET A 354 -0.53 20.13 0.08
N GLY A 355 0.39 20.02 -0.87
CA GLY A 355 1.23 18.84 -1.07
C GLY A 355 2.58 18.91 -0.35
N ASN A 356 3.14 17.75 0.01
CA ASN A 356 4.49 17.68 0.55
C ASN A 356 5.51 17.94 -0.56
N ALA A 357 6.60 18.65 -0.22
CA ALA A 357 7.65 19.02 -1.17
C ALA A 357 9.05 18.88 -0.57
N ASN A 358 9.19 19.09 0.74
CA ASN A 358 10.43 19.08 1.49
C ASN A 358 10.23 18.30 2.80
N HIS A 359 10.74 17.07 2.89
CA HIS A 359 10.45 16.17 4.02
C HIS A 359 10.93 16.68 5.37
N HIS A 360 12.02 17.47 5.41
CA HIS A 360 12.54 18.04 6.66
C HIS A 360 11.50 18.86 7.44
N VAL A 361 10.47 19.40 6.77
CA VAL A 361 9.36 20.12 7.43
C VAL A 361 8.61 19.22 8.41
N TRP A 362 8.45 17.93 8.12
CA TRP A 362 7.80 16.99 9.06
C TRP A 362 8.71 16.64 10.23
N GLU A 363 10.01 16.52 10.01
CA GLU A 363 11.00 16.32 11.08
C GLU A 363 11.05 17.51 12.03
N GLU A 364 11.04 18.73 11.50
CA GLU A 364 11.01 19.99 12.26
C GLU A 364 9.72 20.15 13.07
N VAL A 365 8.56 19.86 12.47
CA VAL A 365 7.24 20.13 13.09
C VAL A 365 6.80 19.01 14.03
N TRP A 366 7.08 17.74 13.72
CA TRP A 366 6.61 16.60 14.50
C TRP A 366 7.70 15.90 15.32
N GLY A 367 8.98 16.21 15.07
CA GLY A 367 10.11 15.50 15.68
C GLY A 367 10.26 14.05 15.20
N TRP A 368 9.60 13.68 14.10
CA TRP A 368 9.42 12.28 13.69
C TRP A 368 10.74 11.57 13.34
N GLY A 369 11.74 12.31 12.84
CA GLY A 369 13.09 11.81 12.53
C GLY A 369 14.13 11.92 13.66
N GLN A 370 13.73 12.32 14.88
CA GLN A 370 14.61 12.52 16.06
C GLN A 370 15.06 11.19 16.68
N ARG A 371 15.75 10.35 15.89
CA ARG A 371 16.56 9.24 16.38
C ARG A 371 17.89 9.77 16.93
N GLU A 372 18.58 9.00 17.77
CA GLU A 372 19.97 9.35 18.14
C GLU A 372 20.83 9.44 16.87
N LYS A 373 21.67 10.49 16.77
CA LYS A 373 22.49 10.68 15.56
C LYS A 373 23.61 9.65 15.50
N THR A 374 23.48 8.71 14.57
CA THR A 374 24.46 7.66 14.29
C THR A 374 25.37 8.07 13.13
N PHE A 375 26.39 7.25 12.84
CA PHE A 375 27.24 7.45 11.65
C PHE A 375 26.46 7.38 10.32
N MET A 376 25.26 6.78 10.32
CA MET A 376 24.38 6.69 9.16
C MET A 376 23.57 7.97 8.90
N THR A 377 23.47 8.90 9.86
CA THR A 377 22.64 10.11 9.74
C THR A 377 22.89 10.89 8.43
N PRO A 378 24.13 11.26 8.04
CA PRO A 378 24.35 12.06 6.84
C PRO A 378 23.94 11.34 5.55
N PHE A 379 24.00 10.01 5.54
CA PHE A 379 23.57 9.18 4.42
C PHE A 379 22.04 9.01 4.39
N ARG A 380 21.39 8.96 5.57
CA ARG A 380 19.93 9.03 5.68
C ARG A 380 19.40 10.35 5.16
N ASP A 381 19.96 11.47 5.64
CA ASP A 381 19.61 12.83 5.22
C ASP A 381 19.74 12.98 3.69
N TRP A 382 20.81 12.45 3.11
CA TRP A 382 20.98 12.37 1.65
C TRP A 382 19.88 11.53 0.98
N LEU A 383 19.64 10.29 1.44
CA LEU A 383 18.61 9.41 0.89
C LEU A 383 17.21 10.04 0.93
N GLU A 384 16.83 10.61 2.07
CA GLU A 384 15.55 11.30 2.30
C GLU A 384 15.43 12.50 1.35
N SER A 385 16.51 13.29 1.19
CA SER A 385 16.54 14.38 0.20
C SER A 385 16.28 13.90 -1.22
N THR A 386 16.77 12.71 -1.64
CA THR A 386 16.50 12.19 -3.00
C THR A 386 15.02 11.87 -3.28
N THR A 387 14.18 11.90 -2.24
CA THR A 387 12.74 11.64 -2.34
C THR A 387 11.88 12.91 -2.18
N SER A 388 12.52 14.06 -1.95
CA SER A 388 11.90 15.38 -1.83
C SER A 388 12.00 16.16 -3.15
N ALA A 389 10.87 16.62 -3.69
CA ALA A 389 10.84 17.45 -4.89
C ALA A 389 11.61 18.78 -4.73
N PHE A 390 11.71 19.29 -3.49
CA PHE A 390 12.52 20.46 -3.13
C PHE A 390 13.99 20.33 -3.55
N THR A 391 14.54 19.12 -3.53
CA THR A 391 15.92 18.78 -3.90
C THR A 391 16.20 19.02 -5.38
N TYR A 392 15.16 18.94 -6.22
CA TYR A 392 15.20 19.02 -7.67
C TYR A 392 14.48 20.26 -8.23
N ALA A 393 14.25 21.29 -7.40
CA ALA A 393 13.51 22.49 -7.77
C ALA A 393 14.11 23.22 -9.01
N GLU A 394 15.40 23.07 -9.25
CA GLU A 394 16.12 23.58 -10.42
C GLU A 394 15.53 23.09 -11.76
N ASN A 395 14.93 21.90 -11.77
CA ASN A 395 14.30 21.27 -12.95
C ASN A 395 13.04 22.03 -13.40
N LEU A 396 12.36 22.75 -12.49
CA LEU A 396 11.11 23.47 -12.76
C LEU A 396 11.31 24.82 -13.48
N ARG A 397 12.49 25.08 -14.07
CA ARG A 397 12.83 26.34 -14.77
C ARG A 397 11.74 26.80 -15.75
N HIS A 398 11.13 25.85 -16.46
CA HIS A 398 10.11 26.08 -17.49
C HIS A 398 8.73 25.54 -17.12
N VAL A 399 8.51 25.19 -15.85
CA VAL A 399 7.24 24.65 -15.35
C VAL A 399 6.64 25.64 -14.34
N PRO A 400 5.87 26.65 -14.80
CA PRO A 400 5.18 27.58 -13.90
C PRO A 400 4.29 26.84 -12.91
N SER A 401 4.35 27.27 -11.65
CA SER A 401 3.70 26.60 -10.53
C SER A 401 2.69 27.52 -9.83
N TRP A 402 1.45 27.05 -9.64
CA TRP A 402 0.42 27.72 -8.85
C TRP A 402 0.16 26.96 -7.55
N VAL A 403 0.65 27.49 -6.44
CA VAL A 403 0.65 26.81 -5.14
C VAL A 403 -0.46 27.37 -4.24
N VAL A 404 -1.25 26.50 -3.63
CA VAL A 404 -2.31 26.87 -2.67
C VAL A 404 -2.11 26.09 -1.36
N HIS A 405 -2.21 26.78 -0.23
CA HIS A 405 -2.07 26.17 1.10
C HIS A 405 -2.84 26.95 2.18
N GLY A 406 -3.33 26.28 3.24
CA GLY A 406 -3.86 26.93 4.44
C GLY A 406 -2.78 27.18 5.49
N ASP A 407 -2.83 28.28 6.24
CA ASP A 407 -1.81 28.57 7.29
C ASP A 407 -1.96 27.70 8.56
N ARG A 408 -3.06 26.94 8.70
CA ARG A 408 -3.37 26.04 9.81
C ARG A 408 -3.43 24.57 9.41
N ASP A 409 -2.81 24.20 8.29
CA ASP A 409 -2.67 22.80 7.90
C ASP A 409 -1.80 22.03 8.91
N ASP A 410 -2.42 21.06 9.60
CA ASP A 410 -1.82 20.20 10.62
C ASP A 410 -1.51 18.78 10.11
N ILE A 411 -1.88 18.47 8.86
CA ILE A 411 -1.65 17.17 8.21
C ILE A 411 -0.44 17.25 7.25
N VAL A 412 -0.38 18.29 6.42
CA VAL A 412 0.78 18.62 5.59
C VAL A 412 1.19 20.05 5.95
N PRO A 413 2.11 20.27 6.90
CA PRO A 413 2.38 21.62 7.40
C PRO A 413 2.77 22.62 6.30
N VAL A 414 2.22 23.83 6.36
CA VAL A 414 2.40 24.91 5.36
C VAL A 414 3.86 25.24 5.03
N GLY A 415 4.81 24.87 5.89
CA GLY A 415 6.25 24.88 5.64
C GLY A 415 6.67 24.20 4.34
N HIS A 416 5.98 23.13 3.91
CA HIS A 416 6.24 22.43 2.64
C HIS A 416 6.11 23.38 1.44
N SER A 417 5.01 24.13 1.37
CA SER A 417 4.81 25.12 0.31
C SER A 417 5.68 26.37 0.51
N ARG A 418 5.81 26.88 1.73
CA ARG A 418 6.62 28.09 2.00
C ARG A 418 8.07 27.90 1.57
N THR A 419 8.71 26.79 1.95
CA THR A 419 10.11 26.50 1.60
C THR A 419 10.31 26.29 0.09
N MET A 420 9.43 25.53 -0.57
CA MET A 420 9.49 25.32 -2.02
C MET A 420 9.27 26.61 -2.81
N VAL A 421 8.27 27.41 -2.44
CA VAL A 421 8.01 28.73 -3.06
C VAL A 421 9.18 29.69 -2.84
N GLN A 422 9.79 29.69 -1.66
CA GLN A 422 10.98 30.50 -1.38
C GLN A 422 12.17 30.08 -2.26
N ARG A 423 12.43 28.78 -2.42
CA ARG A 423 13.49 28.27 -3.31
C ARG A 423 13.25 28.65 -4.77
N LEU A 424 12.05 28.42 -5.29
CA LEU A 424 11.69 28.79 -6.67
C LEU A 424 11.81 30.29 -6.92
N ARG A 425 11.40 31.15 -5.97
CA ARG A 425 11.61 32.61 -6.05
C ARG A 425 13.08 32.99 -6.01
N GLY A 426 13.89 32.33 -5.18
CA GLY A 426 15.34 32.53 -5.12
C GLY A 426 16.06 32.16 -6.42
N LEU A 427 15.58 31.12 -7.12
CA LEU A 427 16.04 30.72 -8.46
C LEU A 427 15.53 31.66 -9.59
N GLY A 428 14.64 32.61 -9.27
CA GLY A 428 13.99 33.49 -10.24
C GLY A 428 12.93 32.81 -11.11
N TYR A 429 12.37 31.67 -10.65
CA TYR A 429 11.41 30.86 -11.40
C TYR A 429 9.96 31.36 -11.19
N ARG A 430 9.07 30.99 -12.12
CA ARG A 430 7.68 31.46 -12.15
C ARG A 430 6.83 30.66 -11.16
N VAL A 431 6.61 31.22 -9.96
CA VAL A 431 5.75 30.63 -8.93
C VAL A 431 4.78 31.66 -8.35
N ASP A 432 3.49 31.38 -8.52
CA ASP A 432 2.41 32.06 -7.83
C ASP A 432 2.05 31.27 -6.57
N TYR A 433 1.83 31.96 -5.46
CA TYR A 433 1.55 31.34 -4.16
C TYR A 433 0.41 32.06 -3.45
N GLU A 434 -0.55 31.27 -2.98
CA GLU A 434 -1.71 31.68 -2.21
C GLU A 434 -1.75 30.92 -0.89
N GLU A 435 -1.53 31.65 0.19
CA GLU A 435 -1.72 31.17 1.55
C GLU A 435 -3.06 31.71 2.08
N GLN A 436 -3.94 30.83 2.57
CA GLN A 436 -5.25 31.22 3.09
C GLN A 436 -5.27 31.17 4.63
N ALA A 437 -5.53 32.32 5.25
CA ALA A 437 -5.52 32.49 6.70
C ALA A 437 -6.74 31.83 7.38
N GLY A 438 -6.50 31.10 8.47
CA GLY A 438 -7.48 30.32 9.21
C GLY A 438 -7.86 28.98 8.56
N VAL A 439 -7.23 28.59 7.45
CA VAL A 439 -7.58 27.38 6.68
C VAL A 439 -6.66 26.21 7.06
N GLY A 440 -7.25 25.04 7.29
CA GLY A 440 -6.51 23.79 7.59
C GLY A 440 -6.16 23.00 6.31
N HIS A 441 -6.14 21.66 6.41
CA HIS A 441 -5.93 20.73 5.29
C HIS A 441 -7.09 20.66 4.27
N GLY A 442 -7.88 21.73 4.15
CA GLY A 442 -9.08 21.79 3.34
C GLY A 442 -9.99 22.96 3.76
N GLY A 443 -11.06 23.16 3.00
CA GLY A 443 -11.99 24.28 3.22
C GLY A 443 -11.55 25.60 2.55
N PHE A 444 -10.77 25.53 1.48
CA PHE A 444 -10.35 26.71 0.71
C PHE A 444 -11.53 27.56 0.20
N ALA A 445 -11.28 28.86 0.04
CA ALA A 445 -12.25 29.81 -0.50
C ALA A 445 -12.81 29.36 -1.86
N ALA A 446 -14.13 29.48 -2.01
CA ALA A 446 -14.85 29.04 -3.21
C ALA A 446 -14.27 29.66 -4.49
N GLY A 447 -13.99 28.81 -5.48
CA GLY A 447 -13.44 29.22 -6.78
C GLY A 447 -11.91 29.32 -6.84
N THR A 448 -11.18 29.03 -5.76
CA THR A 448 -9.70 29.00 -5.74
C THR A 448 -9.14 28.04 -6.79
N GLU A 449 -9.55 26.75 -6.76
CA GLU A 449 -9.17 25.74 -7.76
C GLU A 449 -9.50 26.19 -9.19
N ALA A 450 -10.69 26.77 -9.41
CA ALA A 450 -11.12 27.23 -10.72
C ALA A 450 -10.26 28.40 -11.24
N ARG A 451 -9.78 29.29 -10.36
CA ARG A 451 -8.84 30.37 -10.72
C ARG A 451 -7.46 29.82 -11.04
N VAL A 452 -6.93 28.93 -10.20
CA VAL A 452 -5.64 28.26 -10.40
C VAL A 452 -5.61 27.49 -11.72
N LYS A 453 -6.62 26.65 -11.96
CA LYS A 453 -6.79 25.92 -13.22
C LYS A 453 -6.83 26.85 -14.44
N ARG A 454 -7.60 27.94 -14.37
CA ARG A 454 -7.64 28.93 -15.48
C ARG A 454 -6.27 29.54 -15.75
N ALA A 455 -5.50 29.89 -14.71
CA ALA A 455 -4.15 30.42 -14.88
C ALA A 455 -3.21 29.39 -15.51
N MET A 456 -3.21 28.16 -14.98
CA MET A 456 -2.43 27.03 -15.49
C MET A 456 -2.70 26.75 -16.99
N LEU A 457 -3.98 26.69 -17.40
CA LEU A 457 -4.39 26.44 -18.79
C LEU A 457 -3.97 27.51 -19.82
N THR A 458 -3.47 28.68 -19.37
CA THR A 458 -2.88 29.70 -20.27
C THR A 458 -1.45 29.39 -20.69
N GLN A 459 -0.74 28.53 -19.96
CA GLN A 459 0.66 28.21 -20.28
C GLN A 459 0.74 27.20 -21.41
N ARG A 460 1.81 27.26 -22.18
CA ARG A 460 2.19 26.26 -23.17
C ARG A 460 3.68 25.97 -22.98
N ARG A 461 4.04 24.69 -22.97
CA ARG A 461 5.42 24.21 -22.89
C ARG A 461 6.18 24.66 -24.12
N ASP A 462 7.39 25.16 -23.94
CA ASP A 462 8.37 25.29 -25.02
C ASP A 462 9.12 23.96 -25.12
N PRO A 463 9.02 23.20 -26.23
CA PRO A 463 9.79 21.96 -26.39
C PRO A 463 11.28 22.21 -26.65
N TRP A 464 11.69 23.44 -27.02
CA TRP A 464 13.06 23.79 -27.40
C TRP A 464 13.62 24.99 -26.62
N PRO A 465 13.57 24.98 -25.27
CA PRO A 465 13.97 26.13 -24.47
C PRO A 465 15.47 26.36 -24.57
N ARG A 466 15.86 27.62 -24.81
CA ARG A 466 17.28 28.02 -25.00
C ARG A 466 18.16 27.96 -23.74
N ARG A 467 17.62 27.60 -22.59
CA ARG A 467 18.41 27.23 -21.40
C ARG A 467 17.73 26.07 -20.71
N VAL A 468 18.45 25.04 -20.31
CA VAL A 468 17.90 23.91 -19.54
C VAL A 468 18.79 23.68 -18.34
N THR A 469 18.19 23.53 -17.17
CA THR A 469 18.86 23.02 -15.98
C THR A 469 18.22 21.69 -15.65
N PHE A 470 19.04 20.66 -15.44
CA PHE A 470 18.58 19.32 -15.06
C PHE A 470 19.46 18.76 -13.95
N LYS A 471 18.82 18.23 -12.92
CA LYS A 471 19.42 17.68 -11.71
C LYS A 471 18.74 16.36 -11.37
N THR A 472 19.52 15.35 -11.02
CA THR A 472 19.02 14.02 -10.60
C THR A 472 20.00 13.37 -9.62
N SER A 473 19.51 12.47 -8.77
CA SER A 473 20.35 11.59 -7.93
C SER A 473 20.34 10.14 -8.40
N TRP A 474 19.54 9.81 -9.42
CA TRP A 474 19.28 8.44 -9.84
C TRP A 474 19.45 8.28 -11.36
N PRO A 475 20.21 7.27 -11.83
CA PRO A 475 20.36 6.96 -13.25
C PRO A 475 19.06 6.65 -13.99
N ARG A 476 17.94 6.46 -13.27
CA ARG A 476 16.59 6.32 -13.85
C ARG A 476 16.10 7.60 -14.53
N TYR A 477 16.26 8.76 -13.88
CA TYR A 477 15.76 10.03 -14.39
C TYR A 477 16.86 10.70 -15.21
N GLN A 478 16.90 10.40 -16.51
CA GLN A 478 18.01 10.82 -17.39
C GLN A 478 17.74 12.09 -18.21
N ARG A 479 16.51 12.58 -18.33
CA ARG A 479 16.13 13.52 -19.39
C ARG A 479 15.49 14.82 -18.89
N ALA A 480 15.86 15.92 -19.54
CA ALA A 480 15.04 17.12 -19.63
C ALA A 480 15.18 17.76 -21.02
N TYR A 481 14.07 17.84 -21.76
CA TYR A 481 13.92 18.50 -23.05
C TYR A 481 14.84 17.89 -24.12
N TRP A 482 15.90 18.60 -24.46
CA TRP A 482 16.94 18.23 -25.42
C TRP A 482 18.23 17.72 -24.77
N ILE A 483 18.30 17.67 -23.43
CA ILE A 483 19.44 17.12 -22.67
C ILE A 483 19.10 15.73 -22.15
N ARG A 484 20.06 14.81 -22.29
CA ARG A 484 20.11 13.55 -21.55
C ARG A 484 21.42 13.44 -20.76
N LEU A 485 21.31 13.24 -19.46
CA LEU A 485 22.41 12.75 -18.63
C LEU A 485 22.51 11.25 -18.85
N GLU A 486 23.59 10.79 -19.48
CA GLU A 486 23.77 9.35 -19.75
C GLU A 486 24.46 8.65 -18.60
N ARG A 487 25.42 9.31 -17.92
CA ARG A 487 26.20 8.74 -16.83
C ARG A 487 26.63 9.81 -15.82
N ALA A 488 26.29 9.58 -14.55
CA ALA A 488 26.82 10.35 -13.41
C ALA A 488 28.21 9.80 -13.00
N SER A 489 29.07 10.66 -12.44
CA SER A 489 30.45 10.30 -12.07
C SER A 489 30.55 9.24 -10.98
N ARG A 490 29.53 9.15 -10.11
CA ARG A 490 29.38 8.09 -9.12
C ARG A 490 27.92 7.95 -8.68
N PRO A 491 27.53 6.82 -8.08
CA PRO A 491 26.30 6.70 -7.31
C PRO A 491 26.34 7.61 -6.06
N ALA A 492 25.18 7.74 -5.41
CA ALA A 492 25.02 8.45 -4.14
C ALA A 492 25.42 9.93 -4.14
N VAL A 493 25.35 10.60 -5.30
CA VAL A 493 25.51 12.06 -5.45
C VAL A 493 24.43 12.66 -6.32
N GLU A 494 24.32 13.99 -6.27
CA GLU A 494 23.46 14.76 -7.15
C GLU A 494 24.26 15.19 -8.39
N ALA A 495 23.87 14.69 -9.55
CA ALA A 495 24.46 15.09 -10.82
C ALA A 495 23.64 16.20 -11.47
N GLN A 496 24.30 17.22 -12.02
CA GLN A 496 23.64 18.41 -12.57
C GLN A 496 24.25 18.87 -13.90
N ILE A 497 23.38 19.27 -14.83
CA ILE A 497 23.70 19.94 -16.08
C ILE A 497 22.95 21.29 -16.12
N ASP A 498 23.64 22.40 -16.39
CA ASP A 498 23.01 23.66 -16.81
C ASP A 498 23.57 24.05 -18.17
N ALA A 499 22.72 24.11 -19.20
CA ALA A 499 23.14 24.41 -20.57
C ALA A 499 22.35 25.58 -21.15
N ARG A 500 22.99 26.35 -22.05
CA ARG A 500 22.44 27.54 -22.68
C ARG A 500 22.83 27.62 -24.16
N VAL A 501 21.87 27.96 -25.01
CA VAL A 501 22.07 28.14 -26.45
C VAL A 501 22.21 29.62 -26.80
N LEU A 502 23.33 29.97 -27.44
CA LEU A 502 23.75 31.30 -27.88
C LEU A 502 24.04 31.28 -29.38
N GLY A 503 22.98 31.30 -30.19
CA GLY A 503 23.11 31.15 -31.65
C GLY A 503 23.49 29.72 -32.01
N GLN A 504 24.62 29.53 -32.68
CA GLN A 504 25.20 28.22 -33.00
C GLN A 504 26.15 27.68 -31.90
N THR A 505 26.27 28.37 -30.76
CA THR A 505 27.06 27.92 -29.62
C THR A 505 26.14 27.39 -28.52
N ILE A 506 26.51 26.27 -27.91
CA ILE A 506 25.90 25.73 -26.68
C ILE A 506 26.96 25.78 -25.58
N GLU A 507 26.71 26.55 -24.53
CA GLU A 507 27.55 26.59 -23.34
C GLU A 507 26.90 25.74 -22.26
N LEU A 508 27.62 24.80 -21.64
CA LEU A 508 27.08 24.01 -20.54
C LEU A 508 28.07 23.77 -19.40
N THR A 509 27.53 23.71 -18.18
CA THR A 509 28.22 23.27 -16.97
C THR A 509 27.73 21.89 -16.59
N ALA A 510 28.65 20.99 -16.23
CA ALA A 510 28.39 19.61 -15.87
C ALA A 510 29.10 19.28 -14.54
N VAL A 511 28.34 18.86 -13.53
CA VAL A 511 28.79 18.58 -12.14
C VAL A 511 28.38 17.16 -11.75
N GLU A 512 29.35 16.34 -11.31
CA GLU A 512 29.22 14.88 -11.12
C GLU A 512 28.62 14.16 -12.36
N VAL A 513 28.99 14.59 -13.57
CA VAL A 513 28.59 13.96 -14.85
C VAL A 513 29.82 13.54 -15.64
N ASP A 514 29.85 12.27 -16.06
CA ASP A 514 30.89 11.71 -16.94
C ASP A 514 30.48 11.71 -18.41
N ARG A 515 29.18 11.54 -18.70
CA ARG A 515 28.66 11.43 -20.06
C ARG A 515 27.24 12.00 -20.19
N LEU A 516 27.02 12.72 -21.28
CA LEU A 516 25.74 13.34 -21.62
C LEU A 516 25.52 13.36 -23.13
N SER A 517 24.27 13.52 -23.56
CA SER A 517 23.94 13.75 -24.96
C SER A 517 22.91 14.86 -25.15
N LEU A 518 23.02 15.52 -26.30
CA LEU A 518 22.21 16.65 -26.71
C LEU A 518 21.47 16.30 -28.01
N THR A 519 20.14 16.32 -27.97
CA THR A 519 19.28 16.16 -29.15
C THR A 519 19.11 17.51 -29.82
N LEU A 520 19.76 17.74 -30.95
CA LEU A 520 19.81 19.04 -31.62
C LEU A 520 18.94 19.04 -32.89
N ALA A 521 18.01 19.99 -32.96
CA ALA A 521 17.12 20.17 -34.10
C ALA A 521 16.70 21.64 -34.26
N ALA A 522 16.13 21.99 -35.41
CA ALA A 522 15.40 23.26 -35.55
C ALA A 522 14.12 23.23 -34.69
N PRO A 523 13.73 24.34 -34.02
CA PRO A 523 14.30 25.69 -34.10
C PRO A 523 15.39 26.01 -33.07
N LEU A 524 15.86 25.04 -32.27
CA LEU A 524 16.88 25.28 -31.24
C LEU A 524 18.17 25.80 -31.89
N ILE A 525 18.60 25.16 -32.98
CA ILE A 525 19.84 25.44 -33.72
C ILE A 525 19.66 25.13 -35.21
N ASP A 526 20.48 25.72 -36.08
CA ASP A 526 20.57 25.30 -37.49
C ASP A 526 21.50 24.09 -37.61
N VAL A 527 20.92 22.92 -37.87
CA VAL A 527 21.66 21.65 -38.02
C VAL A 527 22.44 21.55 -39.34
N GLY A 528 22.18 22.46 -40.30
CA GLY A 528 22.94 22.58 -41.55
C GLY A 528 24.21 23.44 -41.42
N GLN A 529 24.46 24.02 -40.24
CA GLN A 529 25.65 24.79 -39.91
C GLN A 529 26.43 24.11 -38.77
N PRO A 530 27.76 24.31 -38.67
CA PRO A 530 28.51 23.84 -37.52
C PRO A 530 27.93 24.36 -36.20
N VAL A 531 28.03 23.52 -35.18
CA VAL A 531 27.60 23.80 -33.81
C VAL A 531 28.81 23.66 -32.89
N ARG A 532 29.08 24.69 -32.10
CA ARG A 532 30.10 24.63 -31.04
C ARG A 532 29.44 24.27 -29.71
N VAL A 533 29.95 23.27 -29.01
CA VAL A 533 29.55 22.95 -27.63
C VAL A 533 30.75 23.12 -26.71
N THR A 534 30.60 23.94 -25.67
CA THR A 534 31.56 24.05 -24.58
C THR A 534 31.00 23.39 -23.32
N VAL A 535 31.85 22.61 -22.63
CA VAL A 535 31.54 21.96 -21.34
C VAL A 535 32.56 22.42 -20.32
N ASN A 536 32.11 23.01 -19.21
CA ASN A 536 32.97 23.56 -18.16
C ASN A 536 34.06 24.47 -18.76
N GLU A 537 33.63 25.43 -19.59
CA GLU A 537 34.46 26.41 -20.33
C GLU A 537 35.37 25.83 -21.45
N ALA A 538 35.60 24.52 -21.50
CA ALA A 538 36.39 23.87 -22.55
C ALA A 538 35.54 23.52 -23.78
N THR A 539 36.09 23.62 -24.99
CA THR A 539 35.39 23.17 -26.22
C THR A 539 35.39 21.64 -26.30
N ALA A 540 34.20 21.04 -26.36
CA ALA A 540 34.00 19.59 -26.42
C ALA A 540 33.52 19.09 -27.80
N PHE A 541 32.95 19.98 -28.62
CA PHE A 541 32.49 19.70 -29.99
C PHE A 541 32.48 21.00 -30.80
N ASP A 542 32.83 20.95 -32.07
CA ASP A 542 32.82 22.09 -33.00
C ASP A 542 32.75 21.58 -34.45
N ASP A 543 31.61 21.02 -34.83
CA ASP A 543 31.37 20.38 -36.14
C ASP A 543 29.87 20.40 -36.51
N LEU A 544 29.50 19.86 -37.66
CA LEU A 544 28.11 19.63 -38.08
C LEU A 544 27.43 18.61 -37.16
N VAL A 545 26.15 18.85 -36.85
CA VAL A 545 25.33 17.93 -36.03
C VAL A 545 25.30 16.53 -36.68
N PRO A 546 25.55 15.44 -35.93
CA PRO A 546 25.52 14.08 -36.46
C PRO A 546 24.19 13.74 -37.17
N PRO A 547 24.17 12.84 -38.17
CA PRO A 547 22.97 12.52 -38.94
C PRO A 547 21.79 11.96 -38.12
N ASP A 548 22.03 11.43 -36.92
CA ASP A 548 20.97 10.99 -36.00
C ASP A 548 20.43 12.12 -35.10
N GLY A 549 20.93 13.35 -35.26
CA GLY A 549 20.54 14.53 -34.49
C GLY A 549 21.12 14.60 -33.08
N VAL A 550 22.03 13.69 -32.69
CA VAL A 550 22.47 13.56 -31.29
C VAL A 550 23.98 13.73 -31.14
N VAL A 551 24.39 14.85 -30.55
CA VAL A 551 25.78 15.06 -30.10
C VAL A 551 25.98 14.34 -28.76
N ARG A 552 26.99 13.47 -28.67
CA ARG A 552 27.30 12.66 -27.48
C ARG A 552 28.66 13.04 -26.95
N LEU A 553 28.73 13.48 -25.69
CA LEU A 553 29.93 14.02 -25.06
C LEU A 553 30.26 13.22 -23.80
N GLY A 554 31.53 12.91 -23.62
CA GLY A 554 32.01 12.24 -22.41
C GLY A 554 33.40 12.69 -22.01
N GLN A 555 33.74 12.44 -20.75
CA GLN A 555 35.09 12.65 -20.23
C GLN A 555 36.02 11.49 -20.63
N VAL A 556 37.15 11.82 -21.27
CA VAL A 556 38.24 10.88 -21.56
C VAL A 556 39.55 11.56 -21.15
N GLU A 557 40.33 10.91 -20.29
CA GLU A 557 41.58 11.48 -19.72
C GLU A 557 41.40 12.90 -19.13
N GLY A 558 40.25 13.15 -18.49
CA GLY A 558 39.90 14.45 -17.89
C GLY A 558 39.51 15.54 -18.89
N LYS A 559 39.26 15.20 -20.16
CA LYS A 559 38.81 16.14 -21.21
C LYS A 559 37.46 15.75 -21.77
N TRP A 560 36.59 16.73 -21.96
CA TRP A 560 35.32 16.55 -22.67
C TRP A 560 35.57 16.48 -24.17
N GLN A 561 35.07 15.42 -24.80
CA GLN A 561 35.17 15.21 -26.25
C GLN A 561 33.99 14.37 -26.77
N PRO A 562 33.82 14.24 -28.09
CA PRO A 562 32.78 13.40 -28.67
C PRO A 562 33.08 11.92 -28.38
N VAL A 563 32.06 11.17 -27.98
CA VAL A 563 32.18 9.75 -27.64
C VAL A 563 31.17 8.90 -28.40
N ASN A 564 31.54 7.64 -28.64
CA ASN A 564 30.62 6.64 -29.17
C ASN A 564 29.55 6.27 -28.13
N ARG A 565 28.53 5.53 -28.56
CA ARG A 565 27.60 4.88 -27.63
C ARG A 565 28.38 3.94 -26.67
N PRO A 566 27.95 3.82 -25.41
CA PRO A 566 28.60 2.97 -24.41
C PRO A 566 28.69 1.50 -24.85
N SER A 567 29.69 0.80 -24.31
CA SER A 567 29.90 -0.63 -24.49
C SER A 567 30.29 -1.27 -23.16
N GLY A 568 29.50 -2.23 -22.68
CA GLY A 568 29.70 -2.89 -21.38
C GLY A 568 28.51 -2.73 -20.44
N LEU A 569 28.67 -3.17 -19.19
CA LEU A 569 27.69 -2.95 -18.13
C LEU A 569 27.89 -1.54 -17.55
N GLU A 570 26.81 -0.78 -17.47
CA GLU A 570 26.79 0.51 -16.77
C GLU A 570 25.41 0.81 -16.20
N LYS A 571 25.37 1.64 -15.14
CA LYS A 571 24.12 2.11 -14.53
C LYS A 571 23.37 3.05 -15.46
N ASN A 572 22.12 2.71 -15.76
CA ASN A 572 21.30 3.42 -16.76
C ASN A 572 19.80 3.50 -16.38
N GLU A 573 18.95 3.92 -17.32
CA GLU A 573 17.51 4.14 -17.11
C GLU A 573 16.74 2.86 -16.71
N THR A 574 17.12 1.69 -17.25
CA THR A 574 16.46 0.41 -16.95
C THR A 574 17.15 -0.35 -15.81
N VAL A 575 18.48 -0.33 -15.78
CA VAL A 575 19.31 -0.99 -14.75
C VAL A 575 20.25 0.01 -14.06
N GLY A 576 19.71 0.84 -13.17
CA GLY A 576 20.44 1.91 -12.46
C GLY A 576 20.71 1.68 -10.96
N GLY A 577 19.98 0.78 -10.28
CA GLY A 577 19.94 0.69 -8.81
C GLY A 577 19.12 1.82 -8.15
N PRO A 578 18.57 1.65 -6.94
CA PRO A 578 18.82 0.55 -5.98
C PRO A 578 17.91 -0.68 -6.24
N LEU A 579 17.96 -1.66 -5.34
CA LEU A 579 17.17 -2.91 -5.41
C LEU A 579 15.67 -2.65 -5.55
N GLU A 580 15.16 -1.56 -5.00
CA GLU A 580 13.76 -1.16 -5.19
C GLU A 580 13.39 -0.82 -6.66
N HIS A 581 14.32 -0.33 -7.49
CA HIS A 581 14.06 -0.10 -8.92
C HIS A 581 13.81 -1.40 -9.72
N THR A 582 14.09 -2.59 -9.16
CA THR A 582 13.72 -3.88 -9.79
C THR A 582 12.21 -4.03 -9.98
N TYR A 583 11.41 -3.37 -9.14
CA TYR A 583 9.95 -3.35 -9.22
C TYR A 583 9.38 -2.30 -10.19
N MET A 584 10.19 -1.33 -10.64
CA MET A 584 9.76 -0.25 -11.56
C MET A 584 9.87 -0.63 -13.05
N GLY A 585 10.02 -1.92 -13.34
CA GLY A 585 9.97 -2.50 -14.67
C GLY A 585 9.18 -3.82 -14.60
N ARG A 586 8.93 -4.44 -15.75
CA ARG A 586 8.29 -5.77 -15.78
C ARG A 586 9.07 -6.73 -14.87
N PHE A 587 8.42 -7.31 -13.86
CA PHE A 587 9.10 -8.12 -12.83
C PHE A 587 8.36 -9.43 -12.50
N LEU A 588 9.13 -10.46 -12.13
CA LEU A 588 8.64 -11.79 -11.78
C LEU A 588 9.28 -12.25 -10.46
N LEU A 589 8.46 -12.70 -9.51
CA LEU A 589 8.93 -13.35 -8.29
C LEU A 589 9.22 -14.83 -8.59
N VAL A 590 10.41 -15.32 -8.24
CA VAL A 590 10.88 -16.66 -8.59
C VAL A 590 11.32 -17.39 -7.32
N TYR A 591 10.56 -18.38 -6.85
CA TYR A 591 10.98 -19.16 -5.67
C TYR A 591 11.78 -20.40 -6.06
N GLY A 592 12.84 -20.66 -5.30
CA GLY A 592 13.70 -21.83 -5.49
C GLY A 592 13.06 -23.14 -5.04
N THR A 593 13.31 -24.22 -5.79
CA THR A 593 12.78 -25.56 -5.50
C THR A 593 13.83 -26.67 -5.37
N THR A 594 15.13 -26.35 -5.42
CA THR A 594 16.21 -27.37 -5.44
C THR A 594 16.83 -27.68 -4.09
N GLY A 595 16.44 -26.97 -3.02
CA GLY A 595 17.01 -27.12 -1.69
C GLY A 595 16.38 -28.27 -0.89
N ASP A 596 16.66 -28.31 0.42
CA ASP A 596 15.93 -29.18 1.35
C ASP A 596 14.46 -28.73 1.52
N GLU A 597 13.62 -29.62 2.05
CA GLU A 597 12.18 -29.37 2.27
C GLU A 597 11.90 -28.07 3.03
N ARG A 598 12.67 -27.78 4.09
CA ARG A 598 12.48 -26.59 4.93
C ARG A 598 12.91 -25.32 4.20
N THR A 599 14.03 -25.37 3.49
CA THR A 599 14.52 -24.25 2.67
C THR A 599 13.58 -23.94 1.50
N ASN A 600 13.07 -24.96 0.80
CA ASN A 600 12.07 -24.77 -0.27
C ASN A 600 10.75 -24.22 0.28
N HIS A 601 10.28 -24.68 1.44
CA HIS A 601 9.11 -24.12 2.11
C HIS A 601 9.29 -22.63 2.38
N VAL A 602 10.43 -22.21 2.96
CA VAL A 602 10.66 -20.80 3.27
C VAL A 602 10.83 -19.95 2.00
N ASN A 603 11.60 -20.41 1.01
CA ASN A 603 11.75 -19.69 -0.28
C ASN A 603 10.39 -19.41 -0.94
N ARG A 604 9.51 -20.43 -0.98
CA ARG A 604 8.15 -20.31 -1.49
C ARG A 604 7.31 -19.37 -0.63
N ARG A 605 7.31 -19.54 0.69
CA ARG A 605 6.52 -18.73 1.63
C ARG A 605 6.86 -17.24 1.53
N MET A 606 8.14 -16.88 1.42
CA MET A 606 8.55 -15.47 1.27
C MET A 606 8.06 -14.89 -0.06
N ALA A 607 8.27 -15.61 -1.18
CA ALA A 607 7.77 -15.18 -2.48
C ALA A 607 6.23 -15.04 -2.52
N GLU A 608 5.49 -15.96 -1.88
CA GLU A 608 4.03 -15.87 -1.73
C GLU A 608 3.63 -14.67 -0.85
N GLN A 609 4.34 -14.39 0.25
CA GLN A 609 4.11 -13.21 1.08
C GLN A 609 4.38 -11.89 0.33
N ALA A 610 5.44 -11.83 -0.48
CA ALA A 610 5.73 -10.68 -1.33
C ALA A 610 4.66 -10.48 -2.41
N ALA A 611 4.21 -11.56 -3.06
CA ALA A 611 3.13 -11.54 -4.04
C ALA A 611 1.81 -11.07 -3.43
N GLU A 612 1.47 -11.56 -2.23
CA GLU A 612 0.26 -11.20 -1.49
C GLU A 612 0.30 -9.75 -0.99
N LYS A 613 1.44 -9.30 -0.44
CA LYS A 613 1.68 -7.89 -0.07
C LYS A 613 1.50 -6.96 -1.27
N TRP A 614 1.82 -7.41 -2.48
CA TRP A 614 1.66 -6.61 -3.70
C TRP A 614 0.20 -6.27 -4.03
N ARG A 615 -0.79 -7.03 -3.53
CA ARG A 615 -2.23 -6.73 -3.71
C ARG A 615 -2.62 -5.31 -3.31
N ARG A 616 -1.89 -4.69 -2.38
CA ARG A 616 -2.12 -3.31 -1.94
C ARG A 616 -1.92 -2.27 -3.04
N TRP A 617 -1.15 -2.60 -4.09
CA TRP A 617 -0.98 -1.80 -5.31
C TRP A 617 -1.65 -2.44 -6.53
N GLY A 618 -1.71 -3.78 -6.59
CA GLY A 618 -2.30 -4.55 -7.69
C GLY A 618 -3.83 -4.57 -7.75
N ARG A 619 -4.54 -3.72 -7.00
CA ARG A 619 -6.01 -3.73 -6.87
C ARG A 619 -6.54 -5.14 -6.56
N GLU A 620 -6.10 -5.67 -5.43
CA GLU A 620 -6.42 -7.03 -4.95
C GLU A 620 -5.86 -8.18 -5.81
N GLN A 621 -5.15 -7.91 -6.91
CA GLN A 621 -4.39 -8.93 -7.66
C GLN A 621 -2.96 -9.02 -7.13
N PRO A 622 -2.43 -10.24 -6.88
CA PRO A 622 -1.07 -10.43 -6.39
C PRO A 622 -0.05 -10.20 -7.52
N ALA A 623 1.22 -10.06 -7.17
CA ALA A 623 2.29 -10.05 -8.18
C ALA A 623 2.45 -11.43 -8.84
N ARG A 624 3.06 -11.47 -10.03
CA ARG A 624 3.41 -12.72 -10.71
C ARG A 624 4.46 -13.50 -9.93
N ILE A 625 4.21 -14.79 -9.75
CA ILE A 625 5.08 -15.74 -9.07
C ILE A 625 5.23 -17.02 -9.91
N LYS A 626 6.42 -17.60 -9.94
CA LYS A 626 6.73 -18.92 -10.54
C LYS A 626 7.73 -19.69 -9.68
N ALA A 627 7.73 -21.01 -9.79
CA ALA A 627 8.90 -21.79 -9.39
C ALA A 627 10.07 -21.52 -10.34
N ASP A 628 11.29 -21.64 -9.85
CA ASP A 628 12.53 -21.50 -10.62
C ASP A 628 12.59 -22.39 -11.87
N HIS A 629 12.09 -23.62 -11.80
CA HIS A 629 12.01 -24.55 -12.93
C HIS A 629 10.88 -24.24 -13.95
N GLU A 630 9.99 -23.30 -13.66
CA GLU A 630 8.92 -22.82 -14.56
C GLU A 630 9.32 -21.54 -15.32
N VAL A 631 10.49 -20.96 -15.00
CA VAL A 631 11.02 -19.75 -15.66
C VAL A 631 11.46 -20.10 -17.08
N THR A 632 10.89 -19.39 -18.05
CA THR A 632 11.17 -19.57 -19.48
C THR A 632 12.18 -18.54 -20.00
N GLN A 633 12.72 -18.79 -21.20
CA GLN A 633 13.55 -17.80 -21.91
C GLN A 633 12.80 -16.49 -22.19
N GLN A 634 11.46 -16.53 -22.32
CA GLN A 634 10.66 -15.32 -22.48
C GLN A 634 10.60 -14.49 -21.20
N ASP A 635 10.51 -15.13 -20.02
CA ASP A 635 10.55 -14.44 -18.73
C ASP A 635 11.93 -13.78 -18.50
N ILE A 636 13.03 -14.45 -18.88
CA ILE A 636 14.40 -13.90 -18.82
C ILE A 636 14.56 -12.69 -19.77
N ALA A 637 13.93 -12.73 -20.95
CA ALA A 637 13.97 -11.64 -21.92
C ALA A 637 13.14 -10.42 -21.46
N ASP A 638 11.94 -10.66 -20.91
CA ASP A 638 10.96 -9.60 -20.66
C ASP A 638 10.95 -9.05 -19.24
N SER A 639 11.42 -9.80 -18.24
CA SER A 639 11.24 -9.48 -16.81
C SER A 639 12.55 -9.35 -16.04
N ASN A 640 12.53 -8.47 -15.04
CA ASN A 640 13.42 -8.52 -13.88
C ASN A 640 13.05 -9.76 -13.04
N LEU A 641 14.03 -10.60 -12.71
CA LEU A 641 13.80 -11.84 -11.97
C LEU A 641 14.18 -11.66 -10.50
N LEU A 642 13.20 -11.64 -9.61
CA LEU A 642 13.42 -11.51 -8.16
C LEU A 642 13.41 -12.90 -7.53
N CYS A 643 14.60 -13.47 -7.38
CA CYS A 643 14.83 -14.85 -7.01
C CYS A 643 14.95 -15.03 -5.49
N TYR A 644 14.07 -15.84 -4.91
CA TYR A 644 14.11 -16.26 -3.52
C TYR A 644 14.91 -17.56 -3.39
N GLY A 645 15.99 -17.51 -2.60
CA GLY A 645 16.90 -18.64 -2.36
C GLY A 645 18.37 -18.38 -2.74
N SER A 646 19.21 -19.36 -2.43
CA SER A 646 20.65 -19.45 -2.75
C SER A 646 20.88 -20.33 -4.00
N PRO A 647 22.12 -20.45 -4.53
CA PRO A 647 22.44 -21.38 -5.63
C PRO A 647 22.04 -22.84 -5.37
N GLU A 648 22.13 -23.29 -4.12
CA GLU A 648 21.75 -24.65 -3.73
C GLU A 648 20.23 -24.85 -3.77
N SER A 649 19.45 -23.78 -3.59
CA SER A 649 18.00 -23.85 -3.45
C SER A 649 17.20 -23.22 -4.60
N ASN A 650 17.80 -22.40 -5.46
CA ASN A 650 17.18 -21.74 -6.60
C ASN A 650 18.07 -21.88 -7.86
N SER A 651 17.57 -22.62 -8.85
CA SER A 651 18.28 -22.95 -10.09
C SER A 651 18.54 -21.76 -11.03
N ILE A 652 17.82 -20.63 -10.90
CA ILE A 652 18.16 -19.39 -11.62
C ILE A 652 19.35 -18.71 -10.94
N VAL A 653 19.36 -18.62 -9.61
CA VAL A 653 20.51 -18.08 -8.85
C VAL A 653 21.76 -18.93 -9.12
N ALA A 654 21.61 -20.25 -9.18
CA ALA A 654 22.70 -21.18 -9.53
C ALA A 654 23.37 -20.88 -10.88
N GLN A 655 22.58 -20.53 -11.91
CA GLN A 655 23.10 -20.22 -13.26
C GLN A 655 23.91 -18.92 -13.30
N VAL A 656 23.61 -17.95 -12.42
CA VAL A 656 24.24 -16.62 -12.45
C VAL A 656 25.31 -16.41 -11.38
N ASN A 657 25.30 -17.18 -10.28
CA ASN A 657 26.10 -16.93 -9.08
C ASN A 657 27.59 -16.60 -9.34
N ASP A 658 28.26 -17.39 -10.19
CA ASP A 658 29.69 -17.23 -10.45
C ASP A 658 30.04 -15.97 -11.26
N GLN A 659 29.04 -15.36 -11.90
CA GLN A 659 29.15 -14.11 -12.66
C GLN A 659 28.78 -12.87 -11.81
N LEU A 660 28.30 -13.06 -10.57
CA LEU A 660 27.95 -11.97 -9.67
C LEU A 660 29.18 -11.48 -8.87
N PRO A 661 29.32 -10.16 -8.65
CA PRO A 661 30.42 -9.58 -7.86
C PRO A 661 30.29 -9.88 -6.36
N ILE A 662 29.06 -10.01 -5.87
CA ILE A 662 28.75 -10.58 -4.56
C ILE A 662 27.98 -11.87 -4.81
N ARG A 663 28.45 -12.98 -4.24
CA ARG A 663 27.91 -14.31 -4.52
C ARG A 663 27.95 -15.23 -3.32
N PHE A 664 27.11 -16.26 -3.32
CA PHE A 664 27.17 -17.31 -2.31
C PHE A 664 28.38 -18.21 -2.56
N VAL A 665 28.90 -18.78 -1.47
CA VAL A 665 29.90 -19.84 -1.47
C VAL A 665 29.38 -21.02 -0.64
N PRO A 666 29.58 -22.26 -1.12
CA PRO A 666 29.06 -23.44 -0.45
C PRO A 666 29.75 -23.68 0.90
N ALA A 667 29.13 -24.52 1.72
CA ALA A 667 29.77 -25.09 2.90
C ALA A 667 30.91 -26.04 2.49
N THR A 668 31.89 -26.19 3.38
CA THR A 668 32.94 -27.22 3.31
C THR A 668 32.86 -28.11 4.54
N ASP A 669 33.67 -29.18 4.59
CA ASP A 669 33.76 -30.06 5.77
C ASP A 669 34.18 -29.33 7.06
N THR A 670 34.79 -28.14 6.95
CA THR A 670 35.33 -27.38 8.08
C THR A 670 34.70 -26.00 8.28
N GLU A 671 33.99 -25.46 7.29
CA GLU A 671 33.41 -24.11 7.34
C GLU A 671 31.96 -24.09 6.83
N PRO A 672 31.02 -23.39 7.48
CA PRO A 672 29.67 -23.25 6.95
C PRO A 672 29.68 -22.41 5.66
N GLY A 673 28.60 -22.52 4.88
CA GLY A 673 28.38 -21.69 3.71
C GLY A 673 28.36 -20.19 4.05
N GLY A 674 28.46 -19.36 3.02
CA GLY A 674 28.62 -17.93 3.20
C GLY A 674 28.31 -17.11 1.97
N VAL A 675 28.58 -15.81 2.07
CA VAL A 675 28.52 -14.84 0.98
C VAL A 675 29.89 -14.17 0.87
N THR A 676 30.41 -14.01 -0.35
CA THR A 676 31.70 -13.38 -0.61
C THR A 676 31.60 -12.16 -1.52
N THR A 677 32.42 -11.16 -1.24
CA THR A 677 32.72 -9.99 -2.10
C THR A 677 33.98 -10.21 -2.96
N GLY A 678 34.53 -11.44 -2.97
CA GLY A 678 35.87 -11.74 -3.47
C GLY A 678 37.00 -11.34 -2.51
N SER A 679 36.88 -10.18 -1.85
CA SER A 679 37.85 -9.68 -0.87
C SER A 679 37.64 -10.22 0.56
N GLU A 680 36.40 -10.53 0.92
CA GLU A 680 36.00 -11.06 2.22
C GLU A 680 34.96 -12.17 2.03
N THR A 681 34.83 -13.08 3.00
CA THR A 681 33.77 -14.10 3.02
C THR A 681 33.08 -14.10 4.39
N PHE A 682 31.79 -13.81 4.38
CA PHE A 682 30.93 -13.81 5.56
C PHE A 682 30.28 -15.19 5.68
N ARG A 683 30.62 -15.94 6.73
CA ARG A 683 30.17 -17.33 6.91
C ARG A 683 29.22 -17.49 8.08
N GLY A 684 28.19 -18.32 7.92
CA GLY A 684 27.23 -18.62 8.98
C GLY A 684 25.88 -19.08 8.43
N VAL A 685 25.14 -19.84 9.23
CA VAL A 685 23.85 -20.42 8.80
C VAL A 685 22.74 -19.36 8.63
N ASP A 686 22.86 -18.23 9.32
CA ASP A 686 21.93 -17.09 9.26
C ASP A 686 22.41 -15.97 8.32
N VAL A 687 23.57 -16.14 7.67
CA VAL A 687 24.09 -15.17 6.70
C VAL A 687 23.20 -15.19 5.45
N GLY A 688 22.91 -14.01 4.90
CA GLY A 688 22.17 -13.87 3.66
C GLY A 688 22.55 -12.65 2.84
N LEU A 689 21.97 -12.61 1.65
CA LEU A 689 22.16 -11.59 0.63
C LEU A 689 20.81 -11.10 0.12
N LYS A 690 20.62 -9.78 0.17
CA LYS A 690 19.71 -9.06 -0.73
C LYS A 690 20.56 -8.32 -1.76
N MET A 691 20.25 -8.42 -3.05
CA MET A 691 21.00 -7.70 -4.09
C MET A 691 20.19 -7.50 -5.37
N CYS A 692 20.37 -6.38 -6.07
CA CYS A 692 20.09 -6.28 -7.50
C CYS A 692 21.39 -6.21 -8.32
N TYR A 693 21.39 -6.84 -9.48
CA TYR A 693 22.49 -6.77 -10.45
C TYR A 693 21.94 -6.90 -11.88
N PRO A 694 22.56 -6.33 -12.93
CA PRO A 694 22.22 -6.63 -14.31
C PRO A 694 22.31 -8.15 -14.54
N ASN A 695 21.22 -8.77 -14.99
CA ASN A 695 21.12 -10.22 -15.09
C ASN A 695 22.17 -10.75 -16.09
N PRO A 696 23.10 -11.64 -15.69
CA PRO A 696 24.07 -12.21 -16.64
C PRO A 696 23.42 -12.98 -17.82
N LEU A 697 22.17 -13.41 -17.67
CA LEU A 697 21.37 -14.02 -18.76
C LEU A 697 20.71 -12.98 -19.68
N ASN A 698 20.54 -11.73 -19.21
CA ASN A 698 20.01 -10.59 -19.98
C ASN A 698 20.38 -9.24 -19.32
N PRO A 699 21.51 -8.61 -19.72
CA PRO A 699 22.00 -7.38 -19.10
C PRO A 699 21.07 -6.16 -19.10
N GLU A 700 19.99 -6.16 -19.90
CA GLU A 700 18.99 -5.08 -19.93
C GLU A 700 17.92 -5.22 -18.81
N ARG A 701 17.96 -6.32 -18.06
CA ARG A 701 17.07 -6.66 -16.93
C ARG A 701 17.87 -6.86 -15.66
N TYR A 702 17.19 -6.83 -14.52
CA TYR A 702 17.79 -7.22 -13.25
C TYR A 702 17.65 -8.72 -12.97
N VAL A 703 18.64 -9.26 -12.27
CA VAL A 703 18.43 -10.32 -11.29
C VAL A 703 18.43 -9.69 -9.90
N GLY A 704 17.32 -9.86 -9.19
CA GLY A 704 17.20 -9.62 -7.76
C GLY A 704 17.47 -10.93 -7.03
N VAL A 705 18.26 -10.92 -5.96
CA VAL A 705 18.56 -12.08 -5.13
C VAL A 705 18.07 -11.80 -3.72
N PHE A 706 17.28 -12.71 -3.16
CA PHE A 706 16.67 -12.66 -1.83
C PHE A 706 16.88 -14.02 -1.15
N GLY A 707 18.03 -14.27 -0.53
CA GLY A 707 18.34 -15.58 0.03
C GLY A 707 19.27 -15.58 1.22
N GLY A 708 19.07 -16.54 2.13
CA GLY A 708 20.07 -16.97 3.11
C GLY A 708 20.90 -18.16 2.61
N VAL A 709 22.07 -18.37 3.24
CA VAL A 709 22.84 -19.63 3.12
C VAL A 709 22.00 -20.83 3.58
N THR A 710 21.09 -20.61 4.54
CA THR A 710 20.02 -21.54 4.89
C THR A 710 18.70 -20.79 4.99
N TRP A 711 17.59 -21.53 5.12
CA TRP A 711 16.25 -20.99 5.38
C TRP A 711 16.19 -19.90 6.45
N ARG A 712 17.07 -19.91 7.47
CA ARG A 712 17.09 -18.91 8.55
C ARG A 712 17.44 -17.50 8.05
N GLY A 713 18.37 -17.40 7.10
CA GLY A 713 18.71 -16.12 6.46
C GLY A 713 17.59 -15.63 5.52
N THR A 714 16.87 -16.55 4.87
CA THR A 714 15.71 -16.20 4.02
C THR A 714 14.45 -15.84 4.83
N TRP A 715 14.36 -16.21 6.11
CA TRP A 715 13.16 -15.97 6.92
C TRP A 715 12.88 -14.47 7.17
N ASP A 716 11.63 -14.06 6.94
CA ASP A 716 11.12 -12.68 6.96
C ASP A 716 11.91 -11.69 6.07
N ILE A 717 12.59 -12.19 5.02
CA ILE A 717 13.56 -11.39 4.26
C ILE A 717 12.96 -10.09 3.69
N ASP A 718 11.72 -10.10 3.20
CA ASP A 718 11.12 -8.94 2.52
C ASP A 718 11.08 -7.68 3.41
N GLY A 719 10.58 -7.80 4.64
CA GLY A 719 10.41 -6.66 5.56
C GLY A 719 11.59 -6.38 6.51
N ARG A 720 12.67 -7.17 6.47
CA ARG A 720 13.71 -7.12 7.52
C ARG A 720 14.53 -5.82 7.62
N PHE A 721 14.69 -5.06 6.53
CA PHE A 721 15.75 -4.02 6.45
C PHE A 721 15.34 -2.66 5.85
N GLY A 722 14.08 -2.50 5.46
CA GLY A 722 13.62 -1.27 4.78
C GLY A 722 13.02 -0.20 5.67
N ASN A 723 12.85 -0.47 6.97
CA ASN A 723 12.20 0.42 7.95
C ASN A 723 13.13 1.50 8.51
N PHE A 724 13.96 2.07 7.62
CA PHE A 724 14.87 3.16 7.98
C PHE A 724 14.19 4.53 7.95
N PHE A 725 13.22 4.67 7.05
CA PHE A 725 12.41 5.86 6.93
C PHE A 725 11.24 5.77 7.90
N ASP A 726 10.98 6.86 8.60
CA ASP A 726 9.75 7.02 9.35
C ASP A 726 8.73 7.72 8.46
N TRP A 727 8.33 7.01 7.38
CA TRP A 727 7.25 7.41 6.49
C TRP A 727 6.67 6.21 5.74
N GLY A 728 5.39 5.90 5.97
CA GLY A 728 4.73 4.65 5.54
C GLY A 728 4.70 4.33 4.04
N VAL A 729 5.02 5.29 3.16
CA VAL A 729 5.21 5.05 1.72
C VAL A 729 6.55 4.34 1.43
N PHE A 730 7.56 4.57 2.27
CA PHE A 730 8.91 4.00 2.14
C PHE A 730 9.25 2.95 3.21
N ASP A 731 8.30 2.58 4.08
CA ASP A 731 8.44 1.40 4.93
C ASP A 731 8.71 0.15 4.07
N ASP A 732 9.63 -0.70 4.52
CA ASP A 732 10.18 -1.85 3.79
C ASP A 732 10.88 -1.55 2.43
N ARG A 733 11.29 -0.30 2.16
CA ARG A 733 12.06 0.05 0.94
C ARG A 733 13.49 -0.51 0.96
N ASN A 734 13.88 -1.23 -0.10
CA ASN A 734 15.27 -1.67 -0.31
C ASN A 734 16.08 -0.56 -1.00
N TRP A 735 16.61 0.36 -0.20
CA TRP A 735 17.28 1.60 -0.64
C TRP A 735 18.73 1.40 -1.14
N TYR A 736 19.33 0.23 -0.95
CA TYR A 736 20.68 -0.15 -1.38
C TYR A 736 20.67 -0.98 -2.67
N ASP A 737 21.80 -1.09 -3.37
CA ASP A 737 21.94 -2.13 -4.41
C ASP A 737 22.08 -3.52 -3.79
N PHE A 738 22.82 -3.62 -2.69
CA PHE A 738 23.04 -4.88 -1.98
C PHE A 738 23.15 -4.70 -0.46
N ASN A 739 22.85 -5.80 0.24
CA ASN A 739 22.92 -5.95 1.69
C ASN A 739 23.32 -7.39 2.02
N ILE A 740 24.49 -7.55 2.64
CA ILE A 740 24.91 -8.75 3.35
C ILE A 740 24.54 -8.59 4.82
N PHE A 741 23.83 -9.57 5.36
CA PHE A 741 23.25 -9.52 6.69
C PHE A 741 23.39 -10.86 7.42
N ASP A 742 23.16 -10.84 8.73
CA ASP A 742 23.13 -12.02 9.60
C ASP A 742 22.04 -11.91 10.68
N GLN A 743 22.02 -12.81 11.67
CA GLN A 743 21.08 -12.77 12.79
C GLN A 743 21.16 -11.51 13.67
N GLN A 744 22.25 -10.73 13.63
CA GLN A 744 22.43 -9.49 14.40
C GLN A 744 22.11 -8.22 13.57
N THR A 745 21.79 -8.37 12.28
CA THR A 745 21.34 -7.23 11.45
C THR A 745 19.85 -6.94 11.66
N GLN A 746 19.55 -5.73 12.11
CA GLN A 746 18.19 -5.25 12.36
C GLN A 746 17.95 -3.83 11.78
N SER A 747 18.83 -2.88 12.06
CA SER A 747 18.83 -1.51 11.52
C SER A 747 19.99 -1.27 10.54
N PRO A 748 20.01 -0.17 9.76
CA PRO A 748 21.13 0.20 8.88
C PRO A 748 22.49 0.29 9.58
N GLU A 749 22.50 0.77 10.83
CA GLU A 749 23.70 0.81 11.69
C GLU A 749 24.24 -0.58 12.07
N THR A 750 23.48 -1.65 11.84
CA THR A 750 23.82 -3.02 12.25
C THR A 750 23.98 -4.00 11.09
N HIS A 751 24.07 -3.50 9.85
CA HIS A 751 24.36 -4.32 8.67
C HIS A 751 25.77 -4.92 8.72
N VAL A 752 25.97 -6.12 8.14
CA VAL A 752 27.32 -6.71 8.02
C VAL A 752 28.10 -5.94 6.95
N LEU A 753 27.50 -5.80 5.77
CA LEU A 753 27.99 -4.95 4.69
C LEU A 753 26.81 -4.53 3.80
N VAL A 754 26.63 -3.23 3.56
CA VAL A 754 25.56 -2.69 2.72
C VAL A 754 26.13 -1.61 1.81
N GLY A 755 25.53 -1.37 0.64
CA GLY A 755 26.05 -0.31 -0.23
C GLY A 755 25.50 -0.31 -1.65
N TYR A 756 26.28 0.34 -2.50
CA TYR A 756 26.04 0.45 -3.93
C TYR A 756 27.23 -0.06 -4.73
N PHE A 757 26.96 -0.61 -5.89
CA PHE A 757 27.96 -0.73 -6.94
C PHE A 757 28.17 0.63 -7.61
N ASP A 758 29.37 0.85 -8.15
CA ASP A 758 29.71 2.05 -8.92
C ASP A 758 28.91 2.15 -10.25
N ALA A 759 29.27 3.13 -11.08
CA ALA A 759 28.61 3.35 -12.37
C ALA A 759 28.87 2.22 -13.40
N ASP A 760 29.85 1.35 -13.19
CA ASP A 760 30.19 0.17 -14.01
C ASP A 760 29.77 -1.16 -13.35
N TRP A 761 28.89 -1.08 -12.35
CA TRP A 761 28.42 -2.22 -11.57
C TRP A 761 29.55 -2.98 -10.82
N GLN A 762 30.65 -2.31 -10.47
CA GLN A 762 31.74 -2.87 -9.68
C GLN A 762 31.64 -2.49 -8.19
N LEU A 763 32.32 -3.25 -7.33
CA LEU A 763 32.46 -2.93 -5.91
C LEU A 763 33.52 -1.84 -5.70
N ASP A 764 33.09 -0.63 -5.34
CA ASP A 764 33.98 0.45 -4.94
C ASP A 764 34.01 0.61 -3.40
N GLY A 765 35.22 0.71 -2.84
CA GLY A 765 35.43 0.79 -1.39
C GLY A 765 34.84 2.03 -0.71
N GLY A 766 34.62 3.12 -1.44
CA GLY A 766 33.98 4.35 -0.96
C GLY A 766 32.44 4.30 -0.95
N LEU A 767 31.84 3.24 -1.53
CA LEU A 767 30.39 3.00 -1.55
C LEU A 767 29.96 1.87 -0.60
N LEU A 768 30.91 1.27 0.13
CA LEU A 768 30.67 0.22 1.12
C LEU A 768 30.43 0.82 2.51
N ILE A 769 29.34 0.41 3.14
CA ILE A 769 28.95 0.80 4.50
C ILE A 769 28.95 -0.46 5.37
N ARG A 770 29.57 -0.36 6.56
CA ARG A 770 29.57 -1.43 7.57
C ARG A 770 28.86 -0.94 8.83
N GLY A 771 28.12 -1.84 9.46
CA GLY A 771 27.50 -1.56 10.75
C GLY A 771 28.53 -1.33 11.86
N ASP A 772 28.15 -0.52 12.85
CA ASP A 772 28.97 -0.34 14.05
C ASP A 772 29.02 -1.65 14.85
N ARG A 773 30.23 -2.02 15.28
CA ARG A 773 30.43 -3.29 15.98
C ARG A 773 29.80 -3.30 17.37
N ALA A 774 29.88 -2.20 18.12
CA ALA A 774 29.31 -2.16 19.46
C ALA A 774 27.78 -2.19 19.43
N MET A 775 27.16 -1.52 18.45
CA MET A 775 25.73 -1.62 18.18
C MET A 775 25.32 -3.05 17.80
N ARG A 776 26.05 -3.70 16.87
CA ARG A 776 25.80 -5.11 16.49
C ARG A 776 25.97 -6.08 17.66
N ASP A 777 26.98 -5.90 18.50
CA ASP A 777 27.22 -6.74 19.68
C ASP A 777 26.16 -6.53 20.79
N ALA A 778 25.38 -5.43 20.75
CA ALA A 778 24.28 -5.14 21.67
C ALA A 778 22.91 -5.71 21.23
N VAL A 779 22.66 -5.83 19.93
CA VAL A 779 21.42 -6.38 19.35
C VAL A 779 21.19 -7.82 19.83
N GLN A 780 19.94 -8.16 20.15
CA GLN A 780 19.56 -9.56 20.38
C GLN A 780 19.57 -10.32 19.06
N PRO A 781 20.30 -11.44 18.93
CA PRO A 781 20.28 -12.23 17.71
C PRO A 781 18.88 -12.79 17.43
N ARG A 782 18.37 -12.53 16.21
CA ARG A 782 17.08 -13.02 15.73
C ARG A 782 17.03 -14.55 15.81
N ARG A 783 15.89 -15.08 16.28
CA ARG A 783 15.63 -16.52 16.37
C ARG A 783 14.29 -16.85 15.72
N PRO A 784 14.26 -17.10 14.40
CA PRO A 784 13.03 -17.50 13.75
C PRO A 784 12.58 -18.87 14.29
N PRO A 785 11.27 -19.09 14.52
CA PRO A 785 10.73 -20.40 14.88
C PRO A 785 10.97 -21.40 13.74
N ASP A 786 10.90 -22.71 14.03
CA ASP A 786 11.01 -23.71 12.96
C ASP A 786 9.77 -23.63 12.05
N PRO A 787 9.91 -23.29 10.76
CA PRO A 787 8.80 -23.11 9.83
C PRO A 787 7.99 -24.38 9.59
N MET A 788 8.57 -25.56 9.92
CA MET A 788 7.95 -26.87 9.78
C MET A 788 7.51 -27.44 11.15
N ALA A 789 7.51 -26.64 12.22
CA ALA A 789 6.92 -27.06 13.49
C ALA A 789 5.41 -27.27 13.33
N GLY A 790 4.94 -28.47 13.69
CA GLY A 790 3.51 -28.75 13.82
C GLY A 790 2.89 -28.10 15.06
N PRO A 791 1.60 -28.37 15.34
CA PRO A 791 0.91 -27.83 16.50
C PRO A 791 1.65 -28.10 17.83
N PRO A 792 1.60 -27.17 18.79
CA PRO A 792 2.35 -27.27 20.04
C PRO A 792 1.91 -28.48 20.90
N THR A 793 2.89 -29.29 21.32
CA THR A 793 2.67 -30.52 22.12
C THR A 793 3.22 -30.46 23.55
N ALA A 794 4.04 -29.45 23.87
CA ALA A 794 4.63 -29.26 25.19
C ALA A 794 3.62 -28.70 26.21
N ASP A 795 3.81 -29.00 27.49
CA ASP A 795 2.89 -28.54 28.56
C ASP A 795 2.96 -27.03 28.83
N GLU A 796 4.08 -26.39 28.47
CA GLU A 796 4.27 -24.94 28.41
C GLU A 796 5.00 -24.62 27.09
N ILE A 797 4.54 -23.62 26.33
CA ILE A 797 5.22 -23.15 25.13
C ILE A 797 5.03 -21.63 24.98
N TYR A 798 6.03 -20.96 24.40
CA TYR A 798 5.97 -19.53 24.10
C TYR A 798 5.47 -19.32 22.67
N LEU A 799 4.67 -18.27 22.43
CA LEU A 799 4.21 -17.94 21.08
C LEU A 799 5.35 -17.52 20.14
N SER A 800 6.51 -17.15 20.69
CA SER A 800 7.75 -16.92 19.93
C SER A 800 8.44 -18.20 19.41
N GLU A 801 8.02 -19.39 19.87
CA GLU A 801 8.46 -20.68 19.30
C GLU A 801 7.53 -21.16 18.17
N LEU A 802 6.40 -20.48 17.97
CA LEU A 802 5.40 -20.86 17.00
C LEU A 802 5.42 -19.92 15.80
N VAL A 803 5.12 -20.50 14.65
CA VAL A 803 4.82 -19.75 13.43
C VAL A 803 3.36 -19.31 13.49
N PRO A 804 3.04 -18.01 13.37
CA PRO A 804 1.66 -17.58 13.27
C PRO A 804 1.03 -18.11 11.97
N ILE A 805 -0.20 -18.62 12.07
CA ILE A 805 -1.02 -19.06 10.92
C ILE A 805 -1.57 -17.88 10.13
N ARG A 806 -1.70 -16.71 10.77
CA ARG A 806 -1.97 -15.42 10.13
C ARG A 806 -1.21 -14.32 10.86
N GLN A 807 -0.59 -13.43 10.10
CA GLN A 807 0.15 -12.27 10.61
C GLN A 807 -0.15 -11.07 9.72
N ARG A 808 -0.51 -9.94 10.32
CA ARG A 808 -0.56 -8.61 9.68
C ARG A 808 0.18 -7.64 10.60
N GLN A 809 1.26 -7.05 10.11
CA GLN A 809 1.92 -5.91 10.72
C GLN A 809 2.20 -4.91 9.61
N GLU A 810 1.95 -3.63 9.84
CA GLU A 810 2.01 -2.64 8.75
C GLU A 810 3.42 -2.17 8.43
N LYS A 811 4.32 -2.16 9.43
CA LYS A 811 5.72 -1.76 9.33
C LYS A 811 6.62 -2.91 9.81
N GLY A 812 7.57 -3.34 8.99
CA GLY A 812 8.57 -4.35 9.34
C GLY A 812 8.03 -5.71 9.74
N VAL A 813 8.82 -6.41 10.58
CA VAL A 813 8.67 -7.85 10.85
C VAL A 813 8.47 -8.13 12.34
N LEU A 814 7.99 -9.33 12.66
CA LEU A 814 7.75 -9.77 14.03
C LEU A 814 9.08 -10.01 14.77
N GLY A 815 9.21 -9.46 15.97
CA GLY A 815 10.38 -9.65 16.84
C GLY A 815 10.24 -10.90 17.70
N TYR A 816 10.79 -12.03 17.26
CA TYR A 816 10.81 -13.27 18.05
C TYR A 816 11.86 -13.18 19.17
N ASP A 817 11.42 -13.16 20.43
CA ASP A 817 12.24 -12.96 21.65
C ASP A 817 13.06 -11.64 21.69
N GLN A 818 12.70 -10.68 20.84
CA GLN A 818 13.32 -9.35 20.73
C GLN A 818 12.24 -8.29 20.55
N SER A 819 12.57 -7.03 20.85
CA SER A 819 11.70 -5.89 20.54
C SER A 819 11.63 -5.61 19.03
N PHE A 820 10.82 -4.64 18.61
CA PHE A 820 10.72 -4.25 17.20
C PHE A 820 12.06 -3.75 16.63
N GLU A 821 12.83 -2.98 17.41
CA GLU A 821 14.18 -2.52 17.02
C GLU A 821 15.29 -3.54 17.37
N GLY A 822 14.95 -4.79 17.76
CA GLY A 822 15.90 -5.87 18.00
C GLY A 822 16.62 -5.84 19.35
N ASN A 823 16.15 -5.03 20.30
CA ASN A 823 16.62 -5.03 21.68
C ASN A 823 15.99 -6.17 22.50
N ARG A 824 16.35 -6.27 23.79
CA ARG A 824 15.55 -7.07 24.72
C ARG A 824 14.23 -6.36 24.99
N ILE A 825 13.11 -7.07 24.85
CA ILE A 825 11.77 -6.56 25.18
C ILE A 825 11.78 -5.99 26.61
N LYS A 826 11.43 -4.71 26.74
CA LYS A 826 11.38 -4.00 28.02
C LYS A 826 10.06 -3.23 28.15
N LEU A 827 9.18 -3.74 29.03
CA LEU A 827 7.92 -3.09 29.34
C LEU A 827 7.99 -2.46 30.74
N GLY A 828 7.94 -1.13 30.80
CA GLY A 828 8.18 -0.36 32.03
C GLY A 828 9.60 -0.57 32.56
N GLN A 829 9.72 -1.16 33.75
CA GLN A 829 11.02 -1.50 34.37
C GLN A 829 11.39 -2.99 34.21
N THR A 830 10.53 -3.80 33.61
CA THR A 830 10.72 -5.26 33.48
C THR A 830 11.30 -5.60 32.12
N THR A 831 12.43 -6.32 32.11
CA THR A 831 13.04 -6.87 30.90
C THR A 831 12.66 -8.34 30.74
N PHE A 832 12.08 -8.69 29.60
CA PHE A 832 11.64 -10.06 29.30
C PHE A 832 12.69 -10.81 28.47
N ARG A 833 12.79 -12.12 28.69
CA ARG A 833 13.65 -13.01 27.88
C ARG A 833 12.94 -13.60 26.67
N ARG A 834 11.61 -13.55 26.67
CA ARG A 834 10.71 -14.25 25.75
C ARG A 834 9.54 -13.34 25.41
N GLY A 835 9.02 -13.44 24.20
CA GLY A 835 7.87 -12.65 23.77
C GLY A 835 7.94 -12.23 22.30
N LEU A 836 7.06 -11.29 21.95
CA LEU A 836 6.88 -10.80 20.58
C LEU A 836 6.99 -9.27 20.55
N GLY A 837 8.04 -8.73 19.93
CA GLY A 837 8.14 -7.31 19.59
C GLY A 837 7.38 -6.98 18.30
N ILE A 838 6.65 -5.87 18.30
CA ILE A 838 5.72 -5.48 17.22
C ILE A 838 5.69 -3.96 16.99
N HIS A 839 5.22 -3.54 15.82
CA HIS A 839 4.82 -2.16 15.55
C HIS A 839 3.30 -2.09 15.32
N PRO A 840 2.50 -1.40 16.15
CA PRO A 840 1.06 -1.26 15.93
C PRO A 840 0.76 -0.49 14.63
N GLU A 841 -0.28 -0.77 13.86
CA GLU A 841 -1.31 -1.82 14.01
C GLU A 841 -0.75 -3.21 13.68
N ALA A 842 -0.92 -4.17 14.60
CA ALA A 842 -0.41 -5.53 14.45
C ALA A 842 -1.40 -6.60 14.93
N GLU A 843 -1.61 -7.65 14.13
CA GLU A 843 -2.43 -8.82 14.44
C GLU A 843 -1.63 -10.12 14.17
N MET A 844 -1.62 -11.04 15.13
CA MET A 844 -1.02 -12.37 14.99
C MET A 844 -2.00 -13.43 15.49
N THR A 845 -2.26 -14.47 14.68
CA THR A 845 -3.13 -15.60 15.03
C THR A 845 -2.30 -16.89 15.05
N TYR A 846 -2.49 -17.70 16.09
CA TYR A 846 -1.78 -18.95 16.35
C TYR A 846 -2.78 -20.10 16.52
N ASP A 847 -2.49 -21.26 15.93
CA ASP A 847 -3.14 -22.51 16.29
C ASP A 847 -2.50 -23.08 17.56
N ILE A 848 -3.29 -23.20 18.63
CA ILE A 848 -2.92 -23.81 19.90
C ILE A 848 -3.68 -25.13 20.15
N GLY A 849 -4.45 -25.63 19.17
CA GLY A 849 -5.01 -26.98 19.15
C GLY A 849 -6.12 -27.31 20.16
N GLY A 850 -6.55 -26.39 21.01
CA GLY A 850 -7.59 -26.62 22.03
C GLY A 850 -7.12 -27.28 23.33
N GLU A 851 -5.84 -27.68 23.43
CA GLU A 851 -5.31 -28.49 24.54
C GLU A 851 -4.74 -27.69 25.73
N TYR A 852 -4.67 -26.36 25.62
CA TYR A 852 -4.11 -25.48 26.65
C TYR A 852 -5.19 -24.90 27.56
N ASP A 853 -4.84 -24.64 28.83
CA ASP A 853 -5.78 -24.13 29.84
C ASP A 853 -5.63 -22.63 30.09
N LEU A 854 -4.39 -22.13 30.09
CA LEU A 854 -4.05 -20.74 30.38
C LEU A 854 -3.21 -20.13 29.26
N PHE A 855 -3.43 -18.85 29.00
CA PHE A 855 -2.54 -17.95 28.29
C PHE A 855 -2.08 -16.85 29.26
N ASP A 856 -0.78 -16.62 29.34
CA ASP A 856 -0.11 -15.74 30.28
C ASP A 856 0.78 -14.77 29.50
N VAL A 857 0.57 -13.47 29.63
CA VAL A 857 1.25 -12.45 28.83
C VAL A 857 1.26 -11.06 29.47
N TRP A 858 2.34 -10.31 29.24
CA TRP A 858 2.45 -8.88 29.51
C TRP A 858 2.30 -8.09 28.22
N ALA A 859 1.55 -6.98 28.24
CA ALA A 859 1.38 -6.10 27.09
C ALA A 859 1.75 -4.65 27.44
N GLY A 860 2.33 -3.92 26.49
CA GLY A 860 2.63 -2.50 26.63
C GLY A 860 3.44 -1.91 25.47
N ILE A 861 3.69 -0.61 25.56
CA ILE A 861 4.61 0.12 24.69
C ILE A 861 6.05 -0.20 25.14
N ASP A 862 6.93 -0.51 24.19
CA ASP A 862 8.37 -0.61 24.42
C ASP A 862 9.00 0.72 24.01
N LEU A 863 9.82 1.29 24.87
CA LEU A 863 10.45 2.59 24.61
C LEU A 863 11.79 2.45 23.88
N GLU A 864 12.28 1.23 23.63
CA GLU A 864 13.56 0.96 22.96
C GLU A 864 14.74 1.70 23.63
N GLY A 865 14.67 1.86 24.95
CA GLY A 865 15.65 2.59 25.77
C GLY A 865 15.33 4.08 26.00
N ALA A 866 14.39 4.68 25.26
CA ALA A 866 14.00 6.08 25.44
C ALA A 866 13.34 6.34 26.81
N THR A 867 13.45 7.58 27.30
CA THR A 867 12.88 8.03 28.59
C THR A 867 11.68 8.96 28.44
N SER A 868 11.40 9.42 27.22
CA SER A 868 10.26 10.27 26.85
C SER A 868 9.93 10.07 25.36
N VAL A 869 8.86 10.71 24.89
CA VAL A 869 8.47 10.73 23.47
C VAL A 869 8.26 12.18 23.00
N ALA A 870 8.28 12.42 21.69
CA ALA A 870 7.96 13.72 21.11
C ALA A 870 6.49 14.11 21.39
N SER A 871 6.20 15.41 21.52
CA SER A 871 4.84 15.92 21.79
C SER A 871 3.78 15.36 20.83
N ALA A 872 4.11 15.24 19.53
CA ALA A 872 3.20 14.71 18.54
C ALA A 872 2.86 13.22 18.79
N ARG A 873 3.84 12.43 19.25
CA ARG A 873 3.66 11.03 19.66
C ARG A 873 2.88 10.94 20.99
N GLU A 874 3.13 11.83 21.94
CA GLU A 874 2.35 11.89 23.20
C GLU A 874 0.84 12.15 22.95
N ASP A 875 0.51 13.05 22.02
CA ASP A 875 -0.87 13.37 21.64
C ASP A 875 -1.56 12.25 20.84
N ALA A 876 -0.82 11.56 19.96
CA ALA A 876 -1.35 10.59 19.02
C ALA A 876 -1.33 9.13 19.51
N GLU A 877 -0.23 8.68 20.14
CA GLU A 877 0.01 7.27 20.43
C GLU A 877 -0.97 6.72 21.48
N LYS A 878 -1.88 5.87 20.99
CA LYS A 878 -2.96 5.24 21.75
C LYS A 878 -3.13 3.84 21.18
N VAL A 879 -2.74 2.82 21.93
CA VAL A 879 -2.78 1.41 21.50
C VAL A 879 -3.68 0.62 22.43
N ALA A 880 -4.54 -0.24 21.89
CA ALA A 880 -5.29 -1.22 22.66
C ALA A 880 -4.77 -2.64 22.35
N PHE A 881 -4.44 -3.40 23.38
CA PHE A 881 -3.95 -4.77 23.32
C PHE A 881 -5.08 -5.72 23.67
N GLU A 882 -5.51 -6.51 22.71
CA GLU A 882 -6.65 -7.41 22.81
C GLU A 882 -6.21 -8.87 22.61
N VAL A 883 -6.75 -9.76 23.43
CA VAL A 883 -6.56 -11.21 23.33
C VAL A 883 -7.90 -11.83 22.94
N TRP A 884 -7.92 -12.54 21.82
CA TRP A 884 -9.10 -13.19 21.26
C TRP A 884 -8.87 -14.71 21.18
N GLY A 885 -9.88 -15.51 21.47
CA GLY A 885 -9.88 -16.96 21.29
C GLY A 885 -11.11 -17.42 20.52
N ASP A 886 -10.92 -18.14 19.42
CA ASP A 886 -11.99 -18.61 18.52
C ASP A 886 -13.01 -17.50 18.18
N GLY A 887 -12.51 -16.32 17.80
CA GLY A 887 -13.33 -15.14 17.47
C GLY A 887 -13.95 -14.38 18.65
N ARG A 888 -13.82 -14.87 19.89
CA ARG A 888 -14.32 -14.20 21.10
C ARG A 888 -13.23 -13.39 21.81
N LEU A 889 -13.52 -12.14 22.18
CA LEU A 889 -12.64 -11.33 23.03
C LEU A 889 -12.55 -11.95 24.44
N LEU A 890 -11.33 -12.21 24.91
CA LEU A 890 -11.03 -12.81 26.20
C LEU A 890 -10.39 -11.80 27.18
N ALA A 891 -9.58 -10.86 26.67
CA ALA A 891 -9.00 -9.77 27.46
C ALA A 891 -8.74 -8.52 26.59
N ASP A 892 -8.78 -7.34 27.21
CA ASP A 892 -8.53 -6.03 26.59
C ASP A 892 -7.72 -5.17 27.57
N SER A 893 -6.72 -4.43 27.09
CA SER A 893 -5.95 -3.50 27.91
C SER A 893 -6.74 -2.25 28.28
N GLY A 894 -7.67 -1.81 27.44
CA GLY A 894 -8.03 -0.40 27.30
C GLY A 894 -6.93 0.39 26.58
N VAL A 895 -7.08 1.71 26.45
CA VAL A 895 -6.05 2.55 25.82
C VAL A 895 -4.79 2.58 26.67
N MET A 896 -3.67 2.17 26.08
CA MET A 896 -2.31 2.33 26.60
C MET A 896 -1.56 3.41 25.79
N ARG A 897 -0.63 4.09 26.45
CA ARG A 897 0.30 5.09 25.91
C ARG A 897 1.72 4.79 26.41
N TRP A 898 2.71 5.50 25.87
CA TRP A 898 4.13 5.44 26.27
C TRP A 898 4.39 5.45 27.80
N ASN A 899 3.56 6.16 28.58
CA ASN A 899 3.68 6.29 30.05
C ASN A 899 2.69 5.40 30.84
N THR A 900 1.92 4.55 30.17
CA THR A 900 0.98 3.63 30.85
C THR A 900 1.75 2.42 31.40
N PRO A 901 1.58 2.06 32.69
CA PRO A 901 2.19 0.85 33.23
C PRO A 901 1.79 -0.40 32.42
N PRO A 902 2.71 -1.35 32.20
CA PRO A 902 2.42 -2.54 31.42
C PRO A 902 1.35 -3.40 32.09
N LYS A 903 0.47 -4.00 31.28
CA LYS A 903 -0.66 -4.77 31.77
C LYS A 903 -0.36 -6.26 31.68
N HIS A 904 -0.58 -6.97 32.79
CA HIS A 904 -0.47 -8.42 32.85
C HIS A 904 -1.84 -9.06 32.62
N PHE A 905 -1.89 -10.09 31.80
CA PHE A 905 -3.09 -10.88 31.51
C PHE A 905 -2.81 -12.35 31.82
N VAL A 906 -3.67 -12.96 32.63
CA VAL A 906 -3.76 -14.42 32.78
C VAL A 906 -5.16 -14.83 32.38
N VAL A 907 -5.28 -15.44 31.20
CA VAL A 907 -6.52 -15.68 30.48
C VAL A 907 -6.78 -17.18 30.40
N ARG A 908 -8.02 -17.61 30.62
CA ARG A 908 -8.39 -19.01 30.41
C ARG A 908 -8.63 -19.29 28.92
N VAL A 909 -7.93 -20.28 28.37
CA VAL A 909 -8.01 -20.71 26.97
C VAL A 909 -8.40 -22.18 26.80
N THR A 910 -8.88 -22.86 27.86
CA THR A 910 -9.39 -24.25 27.78
C THR A 910 -10.36 -24.42 26.61
N GLY A 911 -9.98 -25.24 25.62
CA GLY A 911 -10.78 -25.54 24.42
C GLY A 911 -10.64 -24.56 23.26
N VAL A 912 -9.91 -23.44 23.43
CA VAL A 912 -9.64 -22.47 22.36
C VAL A 912 -8.65 -23.06 21.36
N LYS A 913 -8.99 -23.04 20.06
CA LYS A 913 -8.10 -23.53 19.00
C LYS A 913 -7.24 -22.40 18.43
N GLU A 914 -7.86 -21.30 18.03
CA GLU A 914 -7.19 -20.14 17.48
C GLU A 914 -7.04 -19.05 18.54
N LEU A 915 -5.80 -18.75 18.91
CA LEU A 915 -5.45 -17.62 19.79
C LEU A 915 -4.94 -16.45 18.94
N ARG A 916 -5.63 -15.32 18.99
CA ARG A 916 -5.29 -14.10 18.25
C ARG A 916 -4.93 -12.96 19.19
N LEU A 917 -3.75 -12.38 18.96
CA LEU A 917 -3.26 -11.17 19.62
C LEU A 917 -3.42 -9.99 18.65
N ASN A 918 -4.00 -8.89 19.13
CA ASN A 918 -4.23 -7.69 18.35
C ASN A 918 -3.75 -6.45 19.12
N ALA A 919 -2.84 -5.67 18.53
CA ALA A 919 -2.40 -4.36 19.01
C ALA A 919 -2.98 -3.29 18.08
N ARG A 920 -4.18 -2.83 18.43
CA ARG A 920 -5.00 -1.93 17.61
C ARG A 920 -4.63 -0.47 17.84
N ALA A 921 -4.32 0.25 16.76
CA ALA A 921 -4.15 1.69 16.80
C ALA A 921 -5.50 2.39 17.02
N MET A 922 -5.54 3.34 17.96
CA MET A 922 -6.76 4.07 18.37
C MET A 922 -6.76 5.55 17.90
N ASP A 923 -5.78 5.95 17.08
CA ASP A 923 -5.65 7.27 16.46
C ASP A 923 -5.27 7.08 14.99
N GLY A 924 -5.77 7.93 14.10
CA GLY A 924 -5.50 7.83 12.66
C GLY A 924 -4.04 8.10 12.29
N ARG A 925 -3.30 8.81 13.15
CA ARG A 925 -1.89 9.16 12.97
C ARG A 925 -0.95 8.02 13.41
N LYS A 926 -1.30 6.78 13.04
CA LYS A 926 -0.60 5.55 13.44
C LYS A 926 0.86 5.46 13.02
N TRP A 927 1.27 6.28 12.06
CA TRP A 927 2.65 6.44 11.62
C TRP A 927 3.57 7.09 12.68
N LEU A 928 3.01 7.80 13.67
CA LEU A 928 3.76 8.37 14.81
C LEU A 928 4.00 7.38 15.96
N PHE A 929 3.48 6.15 15.86
CA PHE A 929 3.54 5.18 16.95
C PHE A 929 4.92 4.52 16.96
N GLY A 930 5.38 4.10 18.14
CA GLY A 930 6.65 3.38 18.28
C GLY A 930 6.47 1.88 18.53
N SER A 931 7.55 1.27 18.98
CA SER A 931 7.61 -0.15 19.37
C SER A 931 6.60 -0.50 20.47
N ALA A 932 6.07 -1.70 20.38
CA ALA A 932 5.21 -2.32 21.38
C ALA A 932 5.60 -3.80 21.53
N ALA A 933 5.20 -4.45 22.61
CA ALA A 933 5.50 -5.87 22.78
C ALA A 933 4.48 -6.65 23.61
N TRP A 934 4.48 -7.96 23.35
CA TRP A 934 3.86 -9.01 24.15
C TRP A 934 4.95 -9.77 24.91
N GLY A 935 5.28 -9.35 26.13
CA GLY A 935 6.29 -9.98 26.99
C GLY A 935 5.78 -11.30 27.59
N GLU A 936 6.64 -12.31 27.63
CA GLU A 936 6.37 -13.64 28.21
C GLU A 936 5.15 -14.40 27.65
N ALA A 937 4.63 -14.02 26.47
CA ALA A 937 3.46 -14.61 25.83
C ALA A 937 3.56 -16.15 25.69
N ARG A 938 2.88 -16.88 26.58
CA ARG A 938 2.94 -18.35 26.68
C ARG A 938 1.58 -18.98 26.93
N VAL A 939 1.41 -20.21 26.46
CA VAL A 939 0.26 -21.07 26.81
C VAL A 939 0.69 -22.26 27.67
N THR A 940 -0.17 -22.67 28.61
CA THR A 940 0.14 -23.73 29.59
C THR A 940 -1.02 -24.71 29.79
N ARG A 941 -0.70 -26.01 29.87
CA ARG A 941 -1.60 -27.12 30.20
C ARG A 941 -1.55 -27.41 31.70
N LEU A 942 -2.67 -27.31 32.42
CA LEU A 942 -2.70 -27.53 33.87
C LEU A 942 -2.86 -29.01 34.25
N SER A 943 -3.36 -29.83 33.31
CA SER A 943 -3.73 -31.23 33.54
C SER A 943 -2.57 -32.15 33.93
N ARG A 944 -1.33 -31.89 33.47
CA ARG A 944 -0.15 -32.71 33.80
C ARG A 944 0.61 -32.26 35.05
N ARG A 945 0.75 -30.96 35.34
CA ARG A 945 1.36 -30.48 36.62
C ARG A 945 0.59 -30.95 37.85
N ARG A 946 -0.72 -31.23 37.74
CA ARG A 946 -1.53 -31.85 38.80
C ARG A 946 -1.19 -33.32 39.10
N ALA A 947 -0.48 -34.02 38.22
CA ALA A 947 -0.02 -35.39 38.47
C ALA A 947 1.31 -35.43 39.25
N GLU A 948 2.18 -34.43 39.05
CA GLU A 948 3.43 -34.28 39.81
C GLU A 948 3.20 -33.60 41.18
N LEU A 949 2.27 -32.64 41.24
CA LEU A 949 1.82 -32.03 42.49
C LEU A 949 0.70 -32.88 43.12
N GLY A 950 1.12 -33.89 43.89
CA GLY A 950 0.24 -34.71 44.74
C GLY A 950 -0.64 -33.89 45.71
N PRO A 951 -1.58 -34.54 46.43
CA PRO A 951 -2.79 -33.91 46.96
C PRO A 951 -2.56 -32.92 48.12
N ALA A 952 -2.19 -31.68 47.77
CA ALA A 952 -2.03 -30.55 48.68
C ALA A 952 -3.07 -29.42 48.47
N LEU A 953 -3.99 -29.57 47.52
CA LEU A 953 -5.05 -28.59 47.22
C LEU A 953 -6.45 -29.21 47.35
N GLY A 954 -6.86 -29.42 48.60
CA GLY A 954 -8.15 -30.01 48.99
C GLY A 954 -8.78 -29.39 50.24
N GLN A 955 -8.38 -28.17 50.61
CA GLN A 955 -8.96 -27.42 51.74
C GLN A 955 -9.57 -26.10 51.20
N PRO A 956 -10.87 -25.82 51.46
CA PRO A 956 -11.49 -24.58 51.03
C PRO A 956 -11.01 -23.41 51.90
N VAL A 957 -10.32 -22.44 51.30
CA VAL A 957 -9.96 -21.19 51.98
C VAL A 957 -11.23 -20.41 52.31
N GLN A 958 -11.42 -20.07 53.59
CA GLN A 958 -12.53 -19.21 54.00
C GLN A 958 -12.39 -17.81 53.36
N ARG A 959 -13.51 -17.26 52.88
CA ARG A 959 -13.58 -15.87 52.44
C ARG A 959 -13.67 -14.94 53.66
N GLU A 960 -12.54 -14.41 54.12
CA GLU A 960 -12.58 -13.24 55.00
C GLU A 960 -12.86 -11.97 54.21
N ARG A 961 -13.70 -11.09 54.77
CA ARG A 961 -13.87 -9.72 54.31
C ARG A 961 -12.78 -8.87 54.95
N LEU A 962 -11.91 -8.27 54.14
CA LEU A 962 -11.01 -7.21 54.62
C LEU A 962 -11.83 -5.98 55.01
N SER A 963 -11.58 -5.44 56.21
CA SER A 963 -12.12 -4.13 56.63
C SER A 963 -11.15 -3.01 56.23
N LEU A 964 -11.65 -1.77 56.13
CA LEU A 964 -10.93 -0.61 55.58
C LEU A 964 -10.56 0.41 56.67
N ASP A 965 -10.09 -0.08 57.81
CA ASP A 965 -9.90 0.70 59.04
C ASP A 965 -8.74 0.15 59.91
N GLY A 966 -7.51 0.30 59.43
CA GLY A 966 -6.30 -0.02 60.20
C GLY A 966 -5.01 0.49 59.56
N SER A 967 -4.08 1.00 60.37
CA SER A 967 -2.80 1.54 59.92
C SER A 967 -1.82 0.45 59.44
N TRP A 968 -1.30 0.59 58.22
CA TRP A 968 -0.27 -0.31 57.69
C TRP A 968 1.08 -0.07 58.36
N GLN A 969 1.58 -1.07 59.10
CA GLN A 969 3.01 -1.25 59.34
C GLN A 969 3.53 -2.36 58.42
N VAL A 970 4.60 -2.08 57.69
CA VAL A 970 5.37 -3.10 56.98
C VAL A 970 6.40 -3.66 57.96
N ALA A 971 6.27 -4.95 58.28
CA ALA A 971 7.19 -5.73 59.10
C ALA A 971 7.05 -7.21 58.63
N ASP A 972 8.10 -8.00 58.42
CA ASP A 972 9.53 -7.71 58.34
C ASP A 972 10.15 -8.64 57.30
N TYR A 973 11.03 -8.13 56.43
CA TYR A 973 11.97 -8.96 55.68
C TYR A 973 13.39 -8.52 56.02
N ALA A 974 14.08 -9.32 56.84
CA ALA A 974 15.41 -9.01 57.32
C ALA A 974 16.46 -9.14 56.20
N VAL A 975 17.25 -8.09 56.00
CA VAL A 975 18.39 -8.08 55.08
C VAL A 975 19.61 -8.73 55.75
N GLY A 976 20.11 -9.81 55.14
CA GLY A 976 21.51 -10.25 55.22
C GLY A 976 21.98 -10.94 56.50
N ALA A 977 22.46 -12.18 56.37
CA ALA A 977 23.43 -12.77 57.30
C ALA A 977 24.26 -13.87 56.62
N GLY A 978 25.54 -13.55 56.34
CA GLY A 978 26.58 -14.52 56.02
C GLY A 978 27.26 -14.29 54.66
N LEU A 979 28.59 -14.08 54.58
CA LEU A 979 29.62 -13.93 55.63
C LEU A 979 30.72 -12.98 55.10
N VAL A 980 31.28 -12.14 55.98
CA VAL A 980 32.59 -11.51 55.77
C VAL A 980 33.36 -11.58 57.08
N GLU A 981 34.45 -12.34 57.10
CA GLU A 981 35.62 -12.14 57.96
C GLU A 981 36.86 -12.50 57.14
N GLY A 982 37.93 -11.69 57.24
CA GLY A 982 39.21 -11.98 56.59
C GLY A 982 39.66 -11.01 55.49
N ALA A 983 39.69 -9.70 55.77
CA ALA A 983 40.44 -8.73 54.98
C ALA A 983 41.11 -7.70 55.91
N ASP A 984 42.38 -7.92 56.24
CA ASP A 984 43.18 -6.97 57.02
C ASP A 984 43.71 -5.82 56.14
N GLU A 985 43.63 -4.62 56.72
CA GLU A 985 44.45 -3.41 56.58
C GLU A 985 45.29 -3.16 55.30
N GLY A 986 45.07 -2.02 54.62
CA GLY A 986 45.87 -1.70 53.42
C GLY A 986 45.82 -0.29 52.79
N ALA A 987 45.49 0.77 53.53
CA ALA A 987 45.75 2.19 53.19
C ALA A 987 45.14 2.85 51.92
N GLY A 988 44.62 4.10 52.08
CA GLY A 988 44.79 5.14 51.04
C GLY A 988 43.55 5.88 50.50
N ALA A 989 42.87 6.66 51.36
CA ALA A 989 42.46 8.07 51.16
C ALA A 989 42.36 8.69 49.73
N ARG A 990 41.46 9.63 49.40
CA ARG A 990 40.40 10.37 50.13
C ARG A 990 39.57 11.14 49.07
N THR A 991 38.27 11.34 49.29
CA THR A 991 37.45 12.24 48.46
C THR A 991 37.78 13.71 48.71
N ALA A 992 37.93 14.50 47.64
CA ALA A 992 37.91 15.97 47.72
C ALA A 992 37.28 16.55 46.44
N ILE A 993 36.10 17.16 46.58
CA ILE A 993 35.47 17.98 45.53
C ILE A 993 36.01 19.41 45.68
N ASN A 994 36.54 19.98 44.61
CA ASN A 994 36.83 21.41 44.53
C ASN A 994 36.73 21.90 43.06
N LEU A 995 35.68 22.66 42.79
CA LEU A 995 35.61 23.70 41.76
C LEU A 995 35.53 25.02 42.56
N PRO A 996 36.19 26.14 42.16
CA PRO A 996 36.16 26.64 40.78
C PRO A 996 37.46 27.31 40.28
N GLY A 997 37.42 27.79 39.03
CA GLY A 997 38.45 28.64 38.43
C GLY A 997 38.74 28.22 36.98
N ASN A 998 38.27 29.02 36.02
CA ASN A 998 38.48 28.88 34.56
C ASN A 998 37.52 27.97 33.77
N LEU A 999 36.43 27.48 34.38
CA LEU A 999 35.25 27.01 33.64
C LEU A 999 34.44 28.24 33.15
N ALA A 1000 35.04 29.01 32.23
CA ALA A 1000 34.51 30.31 31.79
C ALA A 1000 34.95 30.79 30.38
N ALA A 1001 35.91 30.15 29.70
CA ALA A 1001 36.52 30.71 28.47
C ALA A 1001 36.91 29.66 27.40
N GLY A 1002 36.16 28.58 27.28
CA GLY A 1002 36.38 27.50 26.28
C GLY A 1002 35.19 27.23 25.36
N LEU A 1003 34.15 28.06 25.40
CA LEU A 1003 32.92 27.94 24.60
C LEU A 1003 32.82 29.05 23.54
N ALA A 1004 33.91 29.27 22.79
CA ALA A 1004 33.98 30.28 21.73
C ALA A 1004 35.13 30.04 20.72
N VAL A 1005 35.12 28.91 20.00
CA VAL A 1005 35.47 28.76 18.57
C VAL A 1005 34.62 27.63 18.02
#